data_AF-A0A1R1XQX5-F1
#
_entry.id   AF-A0A1R1XQX5-F1
#
_cell.length_a   1.000
_cell.length_b   1.000
_cell.length_c   1.000
_cell.angle_alpha   90.00
_cell.angle_beta   90.00
_cell.angle_gamma   90.00
#
_symmetry.space_group_name_H-M   'P 1'
#
loop_
_entity.id
_entity.type
_entity.pdbx_description
1 polymer ?
#
loop_
_entity_poly.entity_id
_entity_poly.type
_entity_poly.pdbx_seq_one_letter_code
_entity_poly.pdbx_strand_id
1 'polypeptide(L)'
;MSTKTIQQWEDGAFSRILGATVNASDSKAKNLYFLSSLAADLESSNSPLLLTSMSLEMALIELLDSDQFLSKTHSFTFLFKAWEKASEIHSNIKGPKGSSLDQETKLFRLNSLDSIINILLSYAGLSLQDDSLFSTNSSNVFIDIFISNPSNYTLYFNLLISRFYEDGLTEIMSNMIKNINYRILANSNIIDGKVWIYLKASEFLFGFAKISETISKIDWFMNGSEREIQTSSVLGPMFSISAFPDEDDGAVMKYFEGLDSSSRSNQLASISSIQSSVSTLQAYQFRIINSFVRSSKDSRAVFISWAAKAIFSNLKRTGSQADPKLYVSSGFADNLANVFIELSKPFAFEPQLSKLSKVNISTWGPIRASSGQLDSYGQNQDIVKKSWNELTRLCSNSEDSLKWDSKLLETPGLVSEIGFIPDCFFIATLAINFGPLSSIFRIMQLGKQIQQLSQSLNSIESNQQNGSTSTSASNPLLAKWKAHLSSLKCKRLALEAHCLDPRRLMGLLNFSRFTMASILELHQLALSNDVNYWNCFPEYILEDTLALLLFVTRYSPDTLMNQELSPPQPGLRLLEDLFISLFVACLSKPELIRNPHLKSKLVDVLHSLTYFPPEDDDDYVDTNVSSDSSINPFDRSRKRKRLSNFAIVGLVEIRKKELPTKQANSSFASVDSGAGEQRAGSELVHNTCARNRAHAIVFDAACAETVQVRVDNSATCSDAELQSRFACGQQV
;
A
#
# COMPACT_ATOMS: atom_id res chain seq x y z
N MET A 1 -54.94 -13.03 -23.36
CA MET A 1 -54.14 -14.22 -22.96
C MET A 1 -55.05 -15.11 -22.12
N SER A 2 -54.98 -16.43 -22.24
CA SER A 2 -55.78 -17.31 -21.36
C SER A 2 -55.28 -17.23 -19.91
N THR A 3 -56.21 -17.30 -18.96
CA THR A 3 -55.94 -17.37 -17.53
C THR A 3 -55.42 -18.77 -17.19
N LYS A 4 -54.12 -19.00 -17.44
CA LYS A 4 -53.40 -20.16 -16.92
C LYS A 4 -53.64 -20.28 -15.41
N THR A 5 -53.90 -21.49 -14.91
CA THR A 5 -53.90 -21.72 -13.46
C THR A 5 -52.50 -21.51 -12.89
N ILE A 6 -52.43 -21.28 -11.58
CA ILE A 6 -51.18 -21.08 -10.83
C ILE A 6 -50.13 -22.17 -11.18
N GLN A 7 -50.50 -23.44 -11.08
CA GLN A 7 -49.61 -24.58 -11.34
C GLN A 7 -49.19 -24.66 -12.83
N GLN A 8 -50.07 -24.31 -13.77
CA GLN A 8 -49.74 -24.24 -15.21
C GLN A 8 -48.82 -23.06 -15.57
N TRP A 9 -48.68 -22.08 -14.68
CA TRP A 9 -47.69 -21.02 -14.81
C TRP A 9 -46.36 -21.44 -14.16
N GLU A 10 -46.38 -22.03 -12.97
CA GLU A 10 -45.19 -22.61 -12.31
C GLU A 10 -44.49 -23.60 -13.24
N ASP A 11 -45.20 -24.60 -13.76
CA ASP A 11 -44.64 -25.62 -14.65
C ASP A 11 -43.95 -25.02 -15.89
N GLY A 12 -44.60 -24.06 -16.53
CA GLY A 12 -44.05 -23.38 -17.71
C GLY A 12 -42.91 -22.42 -17.40
N ALA A 13 -42.77 -21.95 -16.16
CA ALA A 13 -41.67 -21.12 -15.70
C ALA A 13 -40.46 -21.98 -15.30
N PHE A 14 -40.68 -22.98 -14.44
CA PHE A 14 -39.65 -23.89 -13.94
C PHE A 14 -39.07 -24.75 -15.06
N SER A 15 -39.90 -25.29 -15.96
CA SER A 15 -39.43 -26.02 -17.15
C SER A 15 -38.48 -25.16 -18.03
N ARG A 16 -38.75 -23.85 -18.14
CA ARG A 16 -37.92 -22.91 -18.91
C ARG A 16 -36.62 -22.52 -18.18
N ILE A 17 -36.65 -22.43 -16.85
CA ILE A 17 -35.48 -22.13 -16.03
C ILE A 17 -34.51 -23.31 -16.06
N LEU A 18 -35.01 -24.51 -15.69
CA LEU A 18 -34.24 -25.75 -15.57
C LEU A 18 -33.91 -26.40 -16.92
N GLY A 19 -34.70 -26.17 -17.97
CA GLY A 19 -34.52 -26.86 -19.25
C GLY A 19 -35.00 -28.33 -19.23
N ALA A 20 -35.86 -28.67 -18.26
CA ALA A 20 -36.37 -30.02 -18.02
C ALA A 20 -37.91 -30.03 -17.97
N THR A 21 -38.53 -31.20 -17.98
CA THR A 21 -39.99 -31.37 -17.87
C THR A 21 -40.35 -32.77 -17.36
N VAL A 22 -41.46 -32.87 -16.64
CA VAL A 22 -42.09 -34.15 -16.21
C VAL A 22 -43.03 -34.74 -17.27
N ASN A 23 -43.15 -34.13 -18.46
CA ASN A 23 -44.01 -34.62 -19.54
C ASN A 23 -43.20 -35.06 -20.77
N ALA A 24 -43.19 -36.37 -21.04
CA ALA A 24 -42.45 -36.99 -22.15
C ALA A 24 -42.85 -36.45 -23.55
N SER A 25 -44.08 -35.94 -23.70
CA SER A 25 -44.56 -35.30 -24.93
C SER A 25 -43.84 -33.97 -25.19
N ASP A 26 -43.71 -33.17 -24.13
CA ASP A 26 -43.10 -31.84 -24.17
C ASP A 26 -41.58 -31.91 -24.30
N SER A 27 -40.94 -32.94 -23.73
CA SER A 27 -39.49 -33.18 -23.90
C SER A 27 -39.10 -33.17 -25.39
N LYS A 28 -39.84 -33.93 -26.22
CA LYS A 28 -39.60 -34.00 -27.68
C LYS A 28 -40.01 -32.72 -28.42
N ALA A 29 -41.10 -32.08 -28.01
CA ALA A 29 -41.62 -30.89 -28.69
C ALA A 29 -40.83 -29.60 -28.40
N LYS A 30 -40.21 -29.51 -27.22
CA LYS A 30 -39.52 -28.30 -26.72
C LYS A 30 -38.01 -28.49 -26.52
N ASN A 31 -37.47 -29.69 -26.82
CA ASN A 31 -36.08 -30.08 -26.58
C ASN A 31 -35.66 -29.90 -25.10
N LEU A 32 -36.51 -30.38 -24.18
CA LEU A 32 -36.29 -30.35 -22.74
C LEU A 32 -35.88 -31.74 -22.24
N TYR A 33 -35.04 -31.80 -21.21
CA TYR A 33 -34.70 -33.07 -20.55
C TYR A 33 -35.94 -33.67 -19.85
N PHE A 34 -36.13 -34.99 -19.92
CA PHE A 34 -37.27 -35.67 -19.30
C PHE A 34 -36.89 -36.22 -17.91
N LEU A 35 -37.63 -35.80 -16.90
CA LEU A 35 -37.47 -36.23 -15.50
C LEU A 35 -38.26 -37.52 -15.27
N SER A 36 -37.64 -38.66 -15.59
CA SER A 36 -38.28 -39.98 -15.57
C SER A 36 -38.63 -40.46 -14.17
N SER A 37 -37.82 -40.13 -13.18
CA SER A 37 -37.96 -40.59 -11.79
C SER A 37 -39.06 -39.79 -11.11
N LEU A 38 -38.96 -38.45 -11.19
CA LEU A 38 -40.01 -37.56 -10.69
C LEU A 38 -41.37 -37.76 -11.39
N ALA A 39 -41.39 -38.11 -12.67
CA ALA A 39 -42.65 -38.47 -13.35
C ALA A 39 -43.28 -39.73 -12.74
N ALA A 40 -42.49 -40.77 -12.45
CA ALA A 40 -42.99 -42.00 -11.82
C ALA A 40 -43.45 -41.79 -10.36
N ASP A 41 -42.78 -40.90 -9.60
CA ASP A 41 -43.18 -40.52 -8.25
C ASP A 41 -44.47 -39.67 -8.24
N LEU A 42 -44.66 -38.79 -9.23
CA LEU A 42 -45.90 -38.05 -9.42
C LEU A 42 -47.06 -38.97 -9.87
N GLU A 43 -46.81 -39.92 -10.78
CA GLU A 43 -47.82 -40.90 -11.20
C GLU A 43 -48.22 -41.85 -10.05
N SER A 44 -47.26 -42.37 -9.27
CA SER A 44 -47.54 -43.27 -8.15
C SER A 44 -48.20 -42.58 -6.95
N SER A 45 -47.92 -41.29 -6.73
CA SER A 45 -48.64 -40.46 -5.75
C SER A 45 -50.00 -39.94 -6.26
N ASN A 46 -50.38 -40.24 -7.50
CA ASN A 46 -51.61 -39.78 -8.16
C ASN A 46 -51.71 -38.23 -8.26
N SER A 47 -50.53 -37.58 -8.34
CA SER A 47 -50.34 -36.14 -8.41
C SER A 47 -50.41 -35.64 -9.86
N PRO A 48 -50.76 -34.36 -10.12
CA PRO A 48 -50.70 -33.81 -11.46
C PRO A 48 -49.26 -33.74 -11.97
N LEU A 49 -49.02 -34.20 -13.20
CA LEU A 49 -47.74 -34.12 -13.92
C LEU A 49 -47.41 -32.66 -14.31
N LEU A 50 -47.03 -31.86 -13.32
CA LEU A 50 -46.63 -30.46 -13.42
C LEU A 50 -45.43 -30.20 -12.51
N LEU A 51 -44.44 -29.45 -12.99
CA LEU A 51 -43.41 -28.90 -12.10
C LEU A 51 -44.03 -27.79 -11.24
N THR A 52 -44.06 -27.98 -9.93
CA THR A 52 -44.62 -27.04 -8.94
C THR A 52 -43.59 -26.74 -7.86
N SER A 53 -43.85 -25.73 -7.04
CA SER A 53 -42.94 -25.33 -5.95
C SER A 53 -42.60 -26.48 -4.99
N MET A 54 -43.46 -27.49 -4.85
CA MET A 54 -43.21 -28.68 -4.01
C MET A 54 -42.34 -29.76 -4.67
N SER A 55 -42.24 -29.81 -6.01
CA SER A 55 -41.43 -30.80 -6.73
C SER A 55 -40.06 -30.27 -7.19
N LEU A 56 -39.71 -29.03 -6.86
CA LEU A 56 -38.46 -28.37 -7.27
C LEU A 56 -37.18 -29.05 -6.78
N GLU A 57 -37.14 -29.48 -5.51
CA GLU A 57 -35.91 -30.07 -4.94
C GLU A 57 -35.63 -31.45 -5.53
N MET A 58 -36.65 -32.31 -5.63
CA MET A 58 -36.56 -33.60 -6.32
C MET A 58 -36.17 -33.45 -7.80
N ALA A 59 -36.75 -32.47 -8.51
CA ALA A 59 -36.39 -32.16 -9.89
C ALA A 59 -34.93 -31.70 -10.03
N LEU A 60 -34.37 -31.00 -9.04
CA LEU A 60 -32.98 -30.56 -9.05
C LEU A 60 -32.01 -31.69 -8.72
N ILE A 61 -32.37 -32.58 -7.78
CA ILE A 61 -31.56 -33.77 -7.46
C ILE A 61 -31.47 -34.70 -8.69
N GLU A 62 -32.60 -35.04 -9.35
CA GLU A 62 -32.57 -35.86 -10.58
C GLU A 62 -31.74 -35.24 -11.72
N LEU A 63 -31.63 -33.90 -11.78
CA LEU A 63 -30.78 -33.20 -12.77
C LEU A 63 -29.30 -33.15 -12.39
N LEU A 64 -28.96 -33.23 -11.10
CA LEU A 64 -27.58 -33.24 -10.61
C LEU A 64 -26.99 -34.66 -10.58
N ASP A 65 -27.81 -35.67 -10.33
CA ASP A 65 -27.41 -37.08 -10.38
C ASP A 65 -27.34 -37.64 -11.83
N SER A 66 -27.91 -36.93 -12.82
CA SER A 66 -27.95 -37.39 -14.21
C SER A 66 -26.67 -37.04 -15.01
N ASP A 67 -25.78 -38.02 -15.13
CA ASP A 67 -24.66 -38.02 -16.09
C ASP A 67 -25.10 -37.62 -17.51
N GLN A 68 -26.28 -38.07 -17.96
CA GLN A 68 -26.78 -37.77 -19.31
C GLN A 68 -27.09 -36.29 -19.49
N PHE A 69 -27.55 -35.61 -18.43
CA PHE A 69 -27.79 -34.17 -18.42
C PHE A 69 -26.46 -33.40 -18.30
N LEU A 70 -25.63 -33.75 -17.31
CA LEU A 70 -24.37 -33.07 -17.02
C LEU A 70 -23.30 -33.25 -18.11
N SER A 71 -23.37 -34.31 -18.93
CA SER A 71 -22.50 -34.51 -20.10
C SER A 71 -22.43 -33.32 -21.07
N LYS A 72 -23.43 -32.44 -21.05
CA LYS A 72 -23.51 -31.24 -21.89
C LYS A 72 -23.05 -29.96 -21.20
N THR A 73 -23.12 -29.90 -19.86
CA THR A 73 -22.79 -28.73 -19.05
C THR A 73 -22.43 -29.12 -17.62
N HIS A 74 -21.28 -28.65 -17.13
CA HIS A 74 -20.85 -28.75 -15.73
C HIS A 74 -21.95 -28.32 -14.74
N SER A 75 -22.12 -29.05 -13.63
CA SER A 75 -23.22 -28.88 -12.66
C SER A 75 -23.38 -27.43 -12.19
N PHE A 76 -22.30 -26.80 -11.71
CA PHE A 76 -22.29 -25.40 -11.31
C PHE A 76 -22.73 -24.45 -12.45
N THR A 77 -22.27 -24.67 -13.69
CA THR A 77 -22.65 -23.84 -14.85
C THR A 77 -24.14 -23.97 -15.17
N PHE A 78 -24.74 -25.13 -14.94
CA PHE A 78 -26.19 -25.32 -15.02
C PHE A 78 -26.90 -24.55 -13.91
N LEU A 79 -26.56 -24.80 -12.65
CA LEU A 79 -27.19 -24.16 -11.48
C LEU A 79 -27.12 -22.62 -11.56
N PHE A 80 -25.94 -22.08 -11.88
CA PHE A 80 -25.72 -20.65 -11.99
C PHE A 80 -26.52 -20.02 -13.13
N LYS A 81 -26.54 -20.63 -14.33
CA LYS A 81 -27.33 -20.12 -15.46
C LYS A 81 -28.84 -20.31 -15.26
N ALA A 82 -29.27 -21.31 -14.50
CA ALA A 82 -30.66 -21.43 -14.06
C ALA A 82 -31.02 -20.27 -13.10
N TRP A 83 -30.13 -19.95 -12.14
CA TRP A 83 -30.29 -18.84 -11.21
C TRP A 83 -30.31 -17.48 -11.93
N GLU A 84 -29.45 -17.26 -12.93
CA GLU A 84 -29.45 -16.05 -13.77
C GLU A 84 -30.80 -15.89 -14.51
N LYS A 85 -31.29 -16.95 -15.18
CA LYS A 85 -32.61 -16.94 -15.85
C LYS A 85 -33.75 -16.65 -14.86
N ALA A 86 -33.74 -17.30 -13.70
CA ALA A 86 -34.78 -17.12 -12.69
C ALA A 86 -34.80 -15.66 -12.19
N SER A 87 -33.62 -15.09 -11.92
CA SER A 87 -33.43 -13.70 -11.52
C SER A 87 -33.83 -12.71 -12.63
N GLU A 88 -33.57 -13.02 -13.90
CA GLU A 88 -34.02 -12.20 -15.04
C GLU A 88 -35.55 -12.21 -15.14
N ILE A 89 -36.19 -13.38 -15.07
CA ILE A 89 -37.65 -13.53 -15.12
C ILE A 89 -38.31 -12.80 -13.92
N HIS A 90 -37.72 -12.95 -12.74
CA HIS A 90 -38.14 -12.29 -11.50
C HIS A 90 -38.09 -10.75 -11.61
N SER A 91 -36.97 -10.20 -12.09
CA SER A 91 -36.80 -8.76 -12.34
C SER A 91 -37.80 -8.24 -13.38
N ASN A 92 -37.98 -8.97 -14.49
CA ASN A 92 -38.97 -8.67 -15.52
C ASN A 92 -40.41 -8.57 -14.98
N ILE A 93 -40.78 -9.42 -14.02
CA ILE A 93 -42.12 -9.45 -13.40
C ILE A 93 -42.27 -8.36 -12.34
N LYS A 94 -41.22 -8.02 -11.58
CA LYS A 94 -41.25 -6.82 -10.72
C LYS A 94 -41.48 -5.56 -11.57
N GLY A 95 -40.76 -5.45 -12.69
CA GLY A 95 -40.89 -4.37 -13.69
C GLY A 95 -41.96 -4.59 -14.77
N PRO A 96 -41.64 -4.35 -16.07
CA PRO A 96 -42.63 -4.04 -17.10
C PRO A 96 -43.51 -5.20 -17.57
N LYS A 97 -43.16 -6.46 -17.27
CA LYS A 97 -44.01 -7.63 -17.59
C LYS A 97 -45.02 -7.97 -16.48
N GLY A 98 -44.96 -7.25 -15.35
CA GLY A 98 -45.93 -7.33 -14.25
C GLY A 98 -46.53 -5.99 -13.87
N SER A 99 -46.61 -5.02 -14.77
CA SER A 99 -47.45 -3.81 -14.62
C SER A 99 -48.91 -4.05 -15.07
N SER A 100 -49.13 -5.10 -15.88
CA SER A 100 -50.44 -5.52 -16.42
C SER A 100 -51.03 -6.76 -15.71
N LEU A 101 -50.47 -7.13 -14.56
CA LEU A 101 -50.96 -8.21 -13.70
C LEU A 101 -51.65 -7.61 -12.48
N ASP A 102 -52.65 -8.32 -11.97
CA ASP A 102 -53.22 -8.09 -10.65
C ASP A 102 -52.16 -8.32 -9.55
N GLN A 103 -52.35 -7.64 -8.41
CA GLN A 103 -51.36 -7.61 -7.34
C GLN A 103 -51.17 -8.96 -6.64
N GLU A 104 -52.22 -9.78 -6.56
CA GLU A 104 -52.16 -11.11 -5.93
C GLU A 104 -51.41 -12.12 -6.80
N THR A 105 -51.77 -12.25 -8.09
CA THR A 105 -51.04 -13.11 -9.04
C THR A 105 -49.61 -12.61 -9.26
N LYS A 106 -49.37 -11.28 -9.19
CA LYS A 106 -48.01 -10.75 -9.19
C LYS A 106 -47.23 -11.24 -7.96
N LEU A 107 -47.74 -11.06 -6.75
CA LEU A 107 -47.10 -11.53 -5.52
C LEU A 107 -46.87 -13.05 -5.55
N PHE A 108 -47.87 -13.85 -5.95
CA PHE A 108 -47.73 -15.30 -6.09
C PHE A 108 -46.56 -15.68 -7.01
N ARG A 109 -46.50 -15.10 -8.22
CA ARG A 109 -45.44 -15.39 -9.20
C ARG A 109 -44.05 -14.96 -8.73
N LEU A 110 -43.97 -13.92 -7.90
CA LEU A 110 -42.71 -13.51 -7.28
C LEU A 110 -42.30 -14.53 -6.21
N ASN A 111 -43.22 -14.95 -5.33
CA ASN A 111 -42.94 -15.95 -4.29
C ASN A 111 -42.45 -17.28 -4.90
N SER A 112 -43.12 -17.82 -5.92
CA SER A 112 -42.68 -19.05 -6.63
C SER A 112 -41.30 -18.90 -7.28
N LEU A 113 -40.92 -17.69 -7.70
CA LEU A 113 -39.58 -17.41 -8.24
C LEU A 113 -38.53 -17.24 -7.15
N ASP A 114 -38.86 -16.58 -6.04
CA ASP A 114 -37.98 -16.48 -4.87
C ASP A 114 -37.70 -17.88 -4.29
N SER A 115 -38.66 -18.81 -4.30
CA SER A 115 -38.44 -20.23 -3.95
C SER A 115 -37.37 -20.90 -4.82
N ILE A 116 -37.53 -20.92 -6.16
CA ILE A 116 -36.53 -21.56 -7.05
C ILE A 116 -35.18 -20.82 -7.02
N ILE A 117 -35.17 -19.49 -6.85
CA ILE A 117 -33.95 -18.69 -6.68
C ILE A 117 -33.19 -19.12 -5.42
N ASN A 118 -33.88 -19.28 -4.28
CA ASN A 118 -33.26 -19.66 -3.01
C ASN A 118 -32.73 -21.11 -3.01
N ILE A 119 -33.43 -22.04 -3.65
CA ILE A 119 -32.96 -23.42 -3.81
C ILE A 119 -31.74 -23.45 -4.74
N LEU A 120 -31.82 -22.85 -5.94
CA LEU A 120 -30.69 -22.79 -6.88
C LEU A 120 -29.46 -22.10 -6.28
N LEU A 121 -29.65 -21.03 -5.51
CA LEU A 121 -28.58 -20.36 -4.77
C LEU A 121 -27.95 -21.27 -3.71
N SER A 122 -28.76 -22.04 -2.98
CA SER A 122 -28.27 -22.96 -1.94
C SER A 122 -27.46 -24.10 -2.56
N TYR A 123 -27.97 -24.76 -3.60
CA TYR A 123 -27.23 -25.83 -4.30
C TYR A 123 -25.96 -25.29 -5.00
N ALA A 124 -26.01 -24.08 -5.58
CA ALA A 124 -24.83 -23.44 -6.15
C ALA A 124 -23.78 -23.06 -5.08
N GLY A 125 -24.21 -22.59 -3.90
CA GLY A 125 -23.32 -22.26 -2.79
C GLY A 125 -22.66 -23.49 -2.17
N LEU A 126 -23.43 -24.56 -1.94
CA LEU A 126 -22.90 -25.87 -1.51
C LEU A 126 -21.86 -26.41 -2.51
N SER A 127 -22.12 -26.25 -3.81
CA SER A 127 -21.19 -26.62 -4.89
C SER A 127 -19.89 -25.79 -4.92
N LEU A 128 -19.81 -24.65 -4.22
CA LEU A 128 -18.57 -23.87 -4.04
C LEU A 128 -17.90 -24.11 -2.67
N GLN A 129 -18.68 -24.54 -1.69
CA GLN A 129 -18.23 -24.93 -0.35
C GLN A 129 -17.45 -26.25 -0.43
N ASP A 130 -18.01 -27.24 -1.15
CA ASP A 130 -17.34 -28.48 -1.54
C ASP A 130 -17.25 -28.59 -3.07
N ASP A 131 -16.04 -28.35 -3.58
CA ASP A 131 -15.67 -28.42 -4.99
C ASP A 131 -15.79 -29.82 -5.62
N SER A 132 -16.18 -30.85 -4.84
CA SER A 132 -16.35 -32.24 -5.27
C SER A 132 -17.80 -32.75 -5.23
N LEU A 133 -18.74 -32.00 -4.62
CA LEU A 133 -20.09 -32.47 -4.25
C LEU A 133 -20.95 -32.97 -5.43
N PHE A 134 -20.87 -32.32 -6.59
CA PHE A 134 -21.65 -32.68 -7.80
C PHE A 134 -20.77 -32.89 -9.03
N SER A 135 -19.81 -31.99 -9.28
CA SER A 135 -18.77 -32.21 -10.28
C SER A 135 -17.51 -31.40 -9.93
N THR A 136 -16.34 -31.93 -10.27
CA THR A 136 -15.06 -31.42 -9.78
C THR A 136 -14.68 -30.05 -10.38
N ASN A 137 -14.11 -29.19 -9.53
CA ASN A 137 -13.61 -27.83 -9.86
C ASN A 137 -14.69 -26.75 -10.05
N SER A 138 -15.85 -26.88 -9.39
CA SER A 138 -16.92 -25.87 -9.39
C SER A 138 -16.45 -24.44 -9.15
N SER A 139 -15.60 -24.19 -8.16
CA SER A 139 -15.04 -22.86 -7.86
C SER A 139 -14.22 -22.32 -9.02
N ASN A 140 -13.43 -23.15 -9.69
CA ASN A 140 -12.62 -22.72 -10.84
C ASN A 140 -13.53 -22.29 -12.02
N VAL A 141 -14.60 -23.05 -12.26
CA VAL A 141 -15.63 -22.76 -13.29
C VAL A 141 -16.41 -21.48 -12.96
N PHE A 142 -16.79 -21.26 -11.70
CA PHE A 142 -17.41 -20.01 -11.26
C PHE A 142 -16.46 -18.82 -11.46
N ILE A 143 -15.19 -18.99 -11.08
CA ILE A 143 -14.16 -17.96 -11.20
C ILE A 143 -13.95 -17.51 -12.66
N ASP A 144 -14.05 -18.40 -13.66
CA ASP A 144 -14.01 -18.00 -15.09
C ASP A 144 -15.20 -17.13 -15.52
N ILE A 145 -16.40 -17.43 -15.02
CA ILE A 145 -17.61 -16.64 -15.28
C ILE A 145 -17.52 -15.27 -14.58
N PHE A 146 -17.16 -15.30 -13.29
CA PHE A 146 -17.11 -14.16 -12.38
C PHE A 146 -16.05 -13.13 -12.76
N ILE A 147 -14.81 -13.55 -13.01
CA ILE A 147 -13.65 -12.66 -13.25
C ILE A 147 -13.93 -11.66 -14.37
N SER A 148 -14.65 -12.07 -15.42
CA SER A 148 -14.85 -11.24 -16.61
C SER A 148 -15.60 -9.92 -16.33
N ASN A 149 -16.62 -9.92 -15.46
CA ASN A 149 -17.39 -8.73 -15.08
C ASN A 149 -17.95 -8.85 -13.65
N PRO A 150 -17.12 -8.70 -12.59
CA PRO A 150 -17.51 -8.94 -11.19
C PRO A 150 -18.76 -8.16 -10.76
N SER A 151 -18.85 -6.89 -11.15
CA SER A 151 -19.92 -5.95 -10.76
C SER A 151 -21.33 -6.43 -11.12
N ASN A 152 -21.48 -7.22 -12.20
CA ASN A 152 -22.79 -7.75 -12.62
C ASN A 152 -23.38 -8.69 -11.56
N TYR A 153 -22.53 -9.31 -10.74
CA TYR A 153 -22.90 -10.32 -9.76
C TYR A 153 -23.17 -9.75 -8.36
N THR A 154 -23.24 -8.42 -8.21
CA THR A 154 -23.54 -7.75 -6.92
C THR A 154 -24.78 -8.31 -6.22
N LEU A 155 -25.83 -8.63 -6.97
CA LEU A 155 -27.05 -9.24 -6.41
C LEU A 155 -26.83 -10.69 -5.98
N TYR A 156 -26.07 -11.49 -6.75
CA TYR A 156 -25.70 -12.85 -6.39
C TYR A 156 -24.95 -12.89 -5.05
N PHE A 157 -23.90 -12.06 -4.89
CA PHE A 157 -23.11 -12.03 -3.67
C PHE A 157 -23.92 -11.53 -2.46
N ASN A 158 -24.79 -10.53 -2.61
CA ASN A 158 -25.68 -10.11 -1.52
C ASN A 158 -26.60 -11.25 -1.03
N LEU A 159 -27.18 -12.03 -1.96
CA LEU A 159 -27.99 -13.18 -1.59
C LEU A 159 -27.15 -14.33 -1.01
N LEU A 160 -26.00 -14.65 -1.61
CA LEU A 160 -25.07 -15.68 -1.13
C LEU A 160 -24.60 -15.38 0.29
N ILE A 161 -24.22 -14.13 0.58
CA ILE A 161 -23.90 -13.66 1.94
C ILE A 161 -25.11 -13.84 2.86
N SER A 162 -26.31 -13.45 2.44
CA SER A 162 -27.51 -13.61 3.29
C SER A 162 -27.87 -15.07 3.62
N ARG A 163 -27.50 -16.02 2.75
CA ARG A 163 -27.76 -17.46 2.94
C ARG A 163 -26.64 -18.17 3.71
N PHE A 164 -25.36 -17.85 3.46
CA PHE A 164 -24.21 -18.65 3.92
C PHE A 164 -23.36 -18.00 5.02
N TYR A 165 -23.67 -16.78 5.49
CA TYR A 165 -22.83 -16.05 6.46
C TYR A 165 -22.46 -16.87 7.71
N GLU A 166 -23.36 -17.74 8.17
CA GLU A 166 -23.15 -18.65 9.31
C GLU A 166 -23.03 -20.13 8.87
N ASP A 167 -23.57 -20.47 7.68
CA ASP A 167 -23.63 -21.83 7.11
C ASP A 167 -22.42 -22.19 6.18
N GLY A 168 -21.28 -21.48 6.29
CA GLY A 168 -20.04 -21.85 5.60
C GLY A 168 -19.55 -20.94 4.47
N LEU A 169 -19.84 -19.63 4.55
CA LEU A 169 -19.27 -18.63 3.63
C LEU A 169 -17.73 -18.57 3.69
N THR A 170 -17.10 -18.95 4.82
CA THR A 170 -15.63 -18.96 4.99
C THR A 170 -14.96 -19.94 4.03
N GLU A 171 -15.53 -21.13 3.85
CA GLU A 171 -15.07 -22.20 2.97
C GLU A 171 -15.23 -21.79 1.50
N ILE A 172 -16.40 -21.23 1.14
CA ILE A 172 -16.66 -20.68 -0.21
C ILE A 172 -15.62 -19.60 -0.54
N MET A 173 -15.36 -18.65 0.35
CA MET A 173 -14.34 -17.62 0.15
C MET A 173 -12.92 -18.20 0.13
N SER A 174 -12.63 -19.19 0.97
CA SER A 174 -11.35 -19.92 0.99
C SER A 174 -11.08 -20.57 -0.39
N ASN A 175 -12.06 -21.25 -0.98
CA ASN A 175 -11.92 -21.89 -2.29
C ASN A 175 -11.83 -20.88 -3.44
N MET A 176 -12.63 -19.80 -3.41
CA MET A 176 -12.53 -18.72 -4.39
C MET A 176 -11.15 -18.02 -4.35
N ILE A 177 -10.67 -17.64 -3.16
CA ILE A 177 -9.39 -16.92 -3.04
C ILE A 177 -8.20 -17.83 -3.37
N LYS A 178 -8.22 -19.14 -3.05
CA LYS A 178 -7.23 -20.11 -3.56
C LYS A 178 -7.13 -20.08 -5.10
N ASN A 179 -8.28 -20.14 -5.79
CA ASN A 179 -8.33 -20.14 -7.25
C ASN A 179 -7.85 -18.81 -7.86
N ILE A 180 -8.19 -17.67 -7.27
CA ILE A 180 -7.69 -16.35 -7.70
C ILE A 180 -6.17 -16.26 -7.47
N ASN A 181 -5.69 -16.67 -6.29
CA ASN A 181 -4.28 -16.63 -5.93
C ASN A 181 -3.42 -17.52 -6.84
N TYR A 182 -3.89 -18.73 -7.18
CA TYR A 182 -3.23 -19.60 -8.15
C TYR A 182 -3.09 -18.92 -9.53
N ARG A 183 -4.15 -18.28 -10.03
CA ARG A 183 -4.15 -17.55 -11.31
C ARG A 183 -3.20 -16.33 -11.31
N ILE A 184 -3.09 -15.63 -10.17
CA ILE A 184 -2.13 -14.53 -9.97
C ILE A 184 -0.69 -15.05 -9.93
N LEU A 185 -0.40 -16.12 -9.19
CA LEU A 185 0.96 -16.71 -9.14
C LEU A 185 1.41 -17.24 -10.50
N ALA A 186 0.48 -17.77 -11.31
CA ALA A 186 0.76 -18.22 -12.67
C ALA A 186 0.98 -17.07 -13.69
N ASN A 187 0.56 -15.85 -13.38
CA ASN A 187 0.74 -14.66 -14.24
C ASN A 187 1.06 -13.43 -13.37
N SER A 188 2.22 -13.39 -12.71
CA SER A 188 2.58 -12.31 -11.77
C SER A 188 3.05 -11.00 -12.43
N ASN A 189 3.29 -11.00 -13.74
CA ASN A 189 3.85 -9.84 -14.45
C ASN A 189 2.76 -8.83 -14.83
N ILE A 190 2.91 -7.59 -14.35
CA ILE A 190 2.03 -6.43 -14.63
C ILE A 190 1.91 -6.04 -16.13
N ILE A 191 2.83 -6.51 -16.97
CA ILE A 191 2.82 -6.33 -18.43
C ILE A 191 1.74 -7.22 -19.10
N ASP A 192 1.32 -8.33 -18.46
CA ASP A 192 0.17 -9.10 -18.92
C ASP A 192 -1.15 -8.42 -18.49
N GLY A 193 -2.00 -8.11 -19.46
CA GLY A 193 -3.31 -7.50 -19.24
C GLY A 193 -4.26 -8.33 -18.36
N LYS A 194 -4.06 -9.65 -18.22
CA LYS A 194 -4.89 -10.54 -17.38
C LYS A 194 -4.88 -10.15 -15.90
N VAL A 195 -3.77 -9.61 -15.40
CA VAL A 195 -3.58 -9.34 -13.97
C VAL A 195 -4.59 -8.31 -13.45
N TRP A 196 -4.92 -7.32 -14.28
CA TRP A 196 -5.95 -6.31 -13.98
C TRP A 196 -7.34 -6.90 -13.74
N ILE A 197 -7.62 -8.06 -14.33
CA ILE A 197 -8.92 -8.71 -14.18
C ILE A 197 -9.00 -9.44 -12.83
N TYR A 198 -7.90 -10.09 -12.40
CA TYR A 198 -7.78 -10.67 -11.05
C TYR A 198 -7.85 -9.60 -9.95
N LEU A 199 -7.18 -8.45 -10.15
CA LEU A 199 -7.24 -7.33 -9.19
C LEU A 199 -8.64 -6.73 -9.05
N LYS A 200 -9.40 -6.59 -10.16
CA LYS A 200 -10.80 -6.14 -10.13
C LYS A 200 -11.71 -7.14 -9.42
N ALA A 201 -11.50 -8.44 -9.64
CA ALA A 201 -12.23 -9.50 -8.95
C ALA A 201 -11.97 -9.46 -7.43
N SER A 202 -10.72 -9.28 -7.01
CA SER A 202 -10.37 -9.11 -5.59
C SER A 202 -10.94 -7.82 -5.00
N GLU A 203 -10.84 -6.68 -5.69
CA GLU A 203 -11.44 -5.41 -5.21
C GLU A 203 -12.95 -5.53 -4.99
N PHE A 204 -13.65 -6.20 -5.91
CA PHE A 204 -15.08 -6.47 -5.77
C PHE A 204 -15.39 -7.34 -4.54
N LEU A 205 -14.68 -8.46 -4.33
CA LEU A 205 -14.92 -9.35 -3.19
C LEU A 205 -14.66 -8.66 -1.85
N PHE A 206 -13.50 -7.99 -1.70
CA PHE A 206 -13.13 -7.29 -0.47
C PHE A 206 -14.00 -6.05 -0.20
N GLY A 207 -14.68 -5.51 -1.21
CA GLY A 207 -15.65 -4.42 -1.07
C GLY A 207 -16.88 -4.77 -0.21
N PHE A 208 -17.23 -6.06 -0.07
CA PHE A 208 -18.28 -6.48 0.86
C PHE A 208 -17.70 -6.68 2.26
N ALA A 209 -18.13 -5.86 3.23
CA ALA A 209 -17.62 -5.92 4.60
C ALA A 209 -17.76 -7.32 5.24
N LYS A 210 -18.89 -8.01 5.01
CA LYS A 210 -19.11 -9.39 5.49
C LYS A 210 -18.17 -10.42 4.86
N ILE A 211 -17.76 -10.24 3.60
CA ILE A 211 -16.77 -11.11 2.95
C ILE A 211 -15.38 -10.83 3.53
N SER A 212 -15.01 -9.56 3.72
CA SER A 212 -13.75 -9.23 4.41
C SER A 212 -13.68 -9.82 5.83
N GLU A 213 -14.80 -9.86 6.56
CA GLU A 213 -14.86 -10.48 7.88
C GLU A 213 -14.76 -12.01 7.85
N THR A 214 -15.32 -12.71 6.86
CA THR A 214 -15.08 -14.16 6.71
C THR A 214 -13.67 -14.45 6.22
N ILE A 215 -13.08 -13.58 5.38
CA ILE A 215 -11.71 -13.73 4.89
C ILE A 215 -10.68 -13.65 6.03
N SER A 216 -10.87 -12.83 7.08
CA SER A 216 -9.93 -12.82 8.22
C SER A 216 -9.98 -14.08 9.10
N LYS A 217 -11.01 -14.93 8.92
CA LYS A 217 -11.21 -16.19 9.64
C LYS A 217 -10.71 -17.42 8.88
N ILE A 218 -10.07 -17.24 7.72
CA ILE A 218 -9.53 -18.33 6.90
C ILE A 218 -8.24 -18.89 7.54
N ASP A 219 -8.19 -20.19 7.84
CA ASP A 219 -7.05 -20.86 8.52
C ASP A 219 -5.68 -20.55 7.92
N TRP A 220 -5.61 -20.52 6.59
CA TRP A 220 -4.38 -20.32 5.83
C TRP A 220 -4.07 -18.83 5.56
N PHE A 221 -4.81 -17.88 6.15
CA PHE A 221 -4.61 -16.45 5.92
C PHE A 221 -3.17 -16.00 6.20
N MET A 222 -2.53 -16.57 7.23
CA MET A 222 -1.13 -16.32 7.60
C MET A 222 -0.20 -17.54 7.41
N ASN A 223 -0.50 -18.40 6.43
CA ASN A 223 0.37 -19.54 6.12
C ASN A 223 1.75 -19.12 5.58
N GLY A 224 2.76 -19.97 5.77
CA GLY A 224 4.15 -19.73 5.37
C GLY A 224 4.88 -18.65 6.19
N SER A 225 6.18 -18.55 5.97
CA SER A 225 7.06 -17.48 6.50
C SER A 225 8.20 -17.22 5.52
N GLU A 226 9.01 -16.18 5.75
CA GLU A 226 10.12 -15.81 4.86
C GLU A 226 9.58 -15.64 3.42
N ARG A 227 10.09 -16.33 2.40
CA ARG A 227 9.51 -16.29 1.05
C ARG A 227 8.14 -16.96 0.90
N GLU A 228 7.82 -18.00 1.68
CA GLU A 228 6.60 -18.79 1.49
C GLU A 228 5.32 -17.98 1.75
N ILE A 229 5.40 -16.92 2.56
CA ILE A 229 4.24 -16.06 2.83
C ILE A 229 3.77 -15.31 1.56
N GLN A 230 4.63 -15.15 0.55
CA GLN A 230 4.28 -14.56 -0.75
C GLN A 230 3.40 -15.50 -1.60
N THR A 231 3.51 -16.81 -1.43
CA THR A 231 2.81 -17.81 -2.26
C THR A 231 1.68 -18.53 -1.53
N SER A 232 1.84 -18.79 -0.23
CA SER A 232 0.94 -19.66 0.54
C SER A 232 -0.10 -18.93 1.40
N SER A 233 0.03 -17.62 1.61
CA SER A 233 -0.89 -16.81 2.43
C SER A 233 -2.01 -16.18 1.59
N VAL A 234 -3.11 -15.73 2.23
CA VAL A 234 -4.27 -15.15 1.53
C VAL A 234 -3.90 -13.88 0.75
N LEU A 235 -3.16 -12.95 1.36
CA LEU A 235 -2.80 -11.68 0.73
C LEU A 235 -1.50 -11.76 -0.10
N GLY A 236 -0.65 -12.76 0.16
CA GLY A 236 0.69 -12.88 -0.42
C GLY A 236 0.75 -12.71 -1.94
N PRO A 237 -0.02 -13.50 -2.71
CA PRO A 237 -0.01 -13.46 -4.17
C PRO A 237 -0.40 -12.11 -4.77
N MET A 238 -1.36 -11.40 -4.17
CA MET A 238 -1.75 -10.06 -4.64
C MET A 238 -0.59 -9.04 -4.54
N PHE A 239 0.26 -9.15 -3.51
CA PHE A 239 1.45 -8.31 -3.37
C PHE A 239 2.59 -8.76 -4.29
N SER A 240 2.64 -10.04 -4.67
CA SER A 240 3.70 -10.60 -5.54
C SER A 240 3.74 -10.03 -6.97
N ILE A 241 2.67 -9.41 -7.44
CA ILE A 241 2.57 -8.81 -8.77
C ILE A 241 3.62 -7.69 -8.93
N SER A 242 4.45 -7.73 -9.97
CA SER A 242 5.51 -6.73 -10.13
C SER A 242 5.96 -6.48 -11.58
N ALA A 243 6.85 -5.50 -11.73
CA ALA A 243 7.69 -5.26 -12.91
C ALA A 243 9.18 -5.17 -12.51
N PHE A 244 9.59 -5.82 -11.42
CA PHE A 244 11.00 -5.87 -11.02
C PHE A 244 11.75 -6.93 -11.87
N PRO A 245 12.98 -6.63 -12.34
CA PRO A 245 13.67 -7.44 -13.36
C PRO A 245 14.19 -8.82 -12.90
N ASP A 246 14.01 -9.18 -11.63
CA ASP A 246 14.47 -10.44 -11.02
C ASP A 246 13.31 -11.43 -10.74
N GLU A 247 12.10 -11.13 -11.20
CA GLU A 247 10.86 -11.67 -10.61
C GLU A 247 9.88 -12.27 -11.63
N ASP A 248 10.27 -12.33 -12.91
CA ASP A 248 9.44 -12.80 -14.02
C ASP A 248 10.24 -13.66 -15.04
N ASP A 249 9.57 -14.16 -16.09
CA ASP A 249 10.19 -14.90 -17.20
C ASP A 249 11.02 -14.01 -18.16
N GLY A 250 11.66 -12.98 -17.61
CA GLY A 250 12.47 -12.00 -18.30
C GLY A 250 11.71 -11.11 -19.29
N ALA A 251 10.39 -10.98 -19.18
CA ALA A 251 9.59 -10.07 -20.00
C ALA A 251 9.77 -8.60 -19.58
N VAL A 252 10.02 -8.32 -18.29
CA VAL A 252 10.55 -7.03 -17.83
C VAL A 252 11.90 -6.73 -18.48
N MET A 253 12.81 -7.70 -18.45
CA MET A 253 14.15 -7.52 -19.05
C MET A 253 14.08 -7.30 -20.57
N LYS A 254 13.18 -7.99 -21.28
CA LYS A 254 12.87 -7.74 -22.72
C LYS A 254 12.25 -6.37 -22.97
N TYR A 255 11.43 -5.84 -22.05
CA TYR A 255 10.84 -4.50 -22.18
C TYR A 255 11.89 -3.39 -22.09
N PHE A 256 12.92 -3.56 -21.24
CA PHE A 256 14.03 -2.61 -21.10
C PHE A 256 15.21 -2.89 -22.04
N GLU A 257 15.18 -3.98 -22.82
CA GLU A 257 16.26 -4.37 -23.73
C GLU A 257 16.48 -3.32 -24.83
N GLY A 258 17.73 -2.92 -25.03
CA GLY A 258 18.11 -1.90 -26.01
C GLY A 258 17.69 -0.46 -25.68
N LEU A 259 16.86 -0.21 -24.64
CA LEU A 259 16.42 1.15 -24.30
C LEU A 259 17.59 2.09 -23.95
N ASP A 260 18.70 1.59 -23.41
CA ASP A 260 19.89 2.39 -23.10
C ASP A 260 20.53 3.01 -24.36
N SER A 261 20.42 2.33 -25.51
CA SER A 261 20.83 2.83 -26.84
C SER A 261 19.77 3.70 -27.54
N SER A 262 18.53 3.69 -27.06
CA SER A 262 17.40 4.37 -27.70
C SER A 262 17.36 5.89 -27.42
N SER A 263 16.49 6.62 -28.14
CA SER A 263 16.32 8.06 -27.93
C SER A 263 15.90 8.38 -26.50
N ARG A 264 16.37 9.51 -25.95
CA ARG A 264 15.98 9.98 -24.61
C ARG A 264 14.46 10.16 -24.45
N SER A 265 13.76 10.48 -25.54
CA SER A 265 12.29 10.58 -25.55
C SER A 265 11.66 9.20 -25.34
N ASN A 266 12.14 8.18 -26.06
CA ASN A 266 11.65 6.81 -25.98
C ASN A 266 11.92 6.21 -24.59
N GLN A 267 13.13 6.42 -24.04
CA GLN A 267 13.48 6.04 -22.67
C GLN A 267 12.47 6.59 -21.66
N LEU A 268 12.18 7.90 -21.70
CA LEU A 268 11.26 8.55 -20.78
C LEU A 268 9.81 8.08 -20.97
N ALA A 269 9.38 7.81 -22.20
CA ALA A 269 8.05 7.28 -22.50
C ALA A 269 7.85 5.86 -21.92
N SER A 270 8.80 4.96 -22.13
CA SER A 270 8.77 3.59 -21.59
C SER A 270 8.82 3.57 -20.06
N ILE A 271 9.68 4.40 -19.45
CA ILE A 271 9.75 4.57 -17.98
C ILE A 271 8.40 5.07 -17.44
N SER A 272 7.84 6.12 -18.02
CA SER A 272 6.56 6.71 -17.60
C SER A 272 5.38 5.73 -17.76
N SER A 273 5.42 4.87 -18.78
CA SER A 273 4.42 3.82 -18.99
C SER A 273 4.43 2.78 -17.85
N ILE A 274 5.60 2.21 -17.51
CA ILE A 274 5.70 1.25 -16.40
C ILE A 274 5.40 1.92 -15.05
N GLN A 275 5.86 3.14 -14.81
CA GLN A 275 5.51 3.93 -13.63
C GLN A 275 3.98 4.13 -13.50
N SER A 276 3.29 4.38 -14.61
CA SER A 276 1.82 4.52 -14.62
C SER A 276 1.12 3.21 -14.29
N SER A 277 1.59 2.08 -14.84
CA SER A 277 1.09 0.75 -14.49
C SER A 277 1.31 0.41 -13.01
N VAL A 278 2.53 0.57 -12.48
CA VAL A 278 2.82 0.25 -11.06
C VAL A 278 2.00 1.12 -10.11
N SER A 279 1.86 2.42 -10.38
CA SER A 279 0.98 3.30 -9.60
C SER A 279 -0.49 2.84 -9.65
N THR A 280 -0.95 2.29 -10.78
CA THR A 280 -2.30 1.72 -10.91
C THR A 280 -2.47 0.43 -10.11
N LEU A 281 -1.49 -0.48 -10.15
CA LEU A 281 -1.44 -1.71 -9.35
C LEU A 281 -1.51 -1.39 -7.85
N GLN A 282 -0.65 -0.50 -7.39
CA GLN A 282 -0.56 -0.11 -5.99
C GLN A 282 -1.84 0.59 -5.52
N ALA A 283 -2.52 1.32 -6.40
CA ALA A 283 -3.85 1.87 -6.13
C ALA A 283 -4.97 0.80 -6.04
N TYR A 284 -4.89 -0.33 -6.75
CA TYR A 284 -5.79 -1.48 -6.52
C TYR A 284 -5.49 -2.16 -5.18
N GLN A 285 -4.22 -2.48 -4.91
CA GLN A 285 -3.78 -3.11 -3.66
C GLN A 285 -4.20 -2.27 -2.43
N PHE A 286 -4.02 -0.94 -2.49
CA PHE A 286 -4.50 -0.04 -1.43
C PHE A 286 -6.02 -0.07 -1.26
N ARG A 287 -6.82 -0.02 -2.35
CA ARG A 287 -8.30 -0.05 -2.26
C ARG A 287 -8.82 -1.37 -1.67
N ILE A 288 -8.20 -2.49 -2.01
CA ILE A 288 -8.48 -3.82 -1.44
C ILE A 288 -8.21 -3.82 0.06
N ILE A 289 -6.99 -3.47 0.48
CA ILE A 289 -6.60 -3.47 1.89
C ILE A 289 -7.36 -2.43 2.71
N ASN A 290 -7.61 -1.22 2.18
CA ASN A 290 -8.39 -0.18 2.85
C ASN A 290 -9.84 -0.62 3.11
N SER A 291 -10.44 -1.39 2.19
CA SER A 291 -11.74 -2.04 2.42
C SER A 291 -11.65 -3.09 3.53
N PHE A 292 -10.62 -3.95 3.47
CA PHE A 292 -10.38 -5.01 4.47
C PHE A 292 -10.22 -4.45 5.90
N VAL A 293 -9.30 -3.51 6.13
CA VAL A 293 -9.03 -2.96 7.48
C VAL A 293 -10.14 -2.06 8.02
N ARG A 294 -11.11 -1.67 7.18
CA ARG A 294 -12.30 -0.91 7.58
C ARG A 294 -13.52 -1.79 7.84
N SER A 295 -13.54 -3.04 7.37
CA SER A 295 -14.66 -3.97 7.53
C SER A 295 -14.96 -4.31 9.00
N SER A 296 -13.93 -4.68 9.78
CA SER A 296 -14.06 -5.05 11.19
C SER A 296 -12.83 -4.64 12.01
N LYS A 297 -12.88 -4.83 13.34
CA LYS A 297 -11.69 -4.74 14.21
C LYS A 297 -10.74 -5.93 14.02
N ASP A 298 -11.29 -7.12 13.80
CA ASP A 298 -10.54 -8.37 13.67
C ASP A 298 -9.70 -8.39 12.39
N SER A 299 -10.32 -8.16 11.23
CA SER A 299 -9.65 -8.14 9.93
C SER A 299 -8.51 -7.11 9.88
N ARG A 300 -8.62 -6.03 10.66
CA ARG A 300 -7.53 -5.06 10.88
C ARG A 300 -6.38 -5.64 11.71
N ALA A 301 -6.66 -6.29 12.84
CA ALA A 301 -5.65 -6.90 13.69
C ALA A 301 -4.94 -8.07 13.00
N VAL A 302 -5.69 -8.88 12.25
CA VAL A 302 -5.19 -9.96 11.39
C VAL A 302 -4.31 -9.42 10.26
N PHE A 303 -4.69 -8.32 9.58
CA PHE A 303 -3.83 -7.65 8.59
C PHE A 303 -2.51 -7.14 9.20
N ILE A 304 -2.58 -6.49 10.35
CA ILE A 304 -1.40 -5.96 11.07
C ILE A 304 -0.46 -7.10 11.48
N SER A 305 -1.00 -8.20 12.00
CA SER A 305 -0.21 -9.38 12.39
C SER A 305 0.39 -10.11 11.17
N TRP A 306 -0.36 -10.23 10.07
CA TRP A 306 0.14 -10.78 8.80
C TRP A 306 1.28 -9.93 8.23
N ALA A 307 1.12 -8.61 8.20
CA ALA A 307 2.15 -7.69 7.72
C ALA A 307 3.40 -7.72 8.60
N ALA A 308 3.23 -7.73 9.93
CA ALA A 308 4.34 -7.91 10.86
C ALA A 308 5.08 -9.23 10.60
N LYS A 309 4.38 -10.38 10.55
CA LYS A 309 4.98 -11.69 10.22
C LYS A 309 5.72 -11.65 8.88
N ALA A 310 5.13 -11.06 7.85
CA ALA A 310 5.71 -10.94 6.51
C ALA A 310 7.00 -10.12 6.50
N ILE A 311 7.07 -9.03 7.27
CA ILE A 311 8.25 -8.15 7.27
C ILE A 311 9.33 -8.68 8.23
N PHE A 312 8.99 -9.04 9.47
CA PHE A 312 9.95 -9.50 10.46
C PHE A 312 10.69 -10.79 10.03
N SER A 313 9.99 -11.76 9.41
CA SER A 313 10.65 -12.94 8.83
C SER A 313 11.52 -12.64 7.61
N ASN A 314 11.43 -11.44 7.02
CA ASN A 314 12.19 -11.04 5.83
C ASN A 314 13.21 -9.90 6.08
N LEU A 315 13.41 -9.42 7.32
CA LEU A 315 14.35 -8.32 7.59
C LEU A 315 15.78 -8.62 7.11
N LYS A 316 16.21 -9.88 7.17
CA LYS A 316 17.54 -10.34 6.73
C LYS A 316 17.77 -10.14 5.21
N ARG A 317 16.72 -9.87 4.42
CA ARG A 317 16.77 -9.44 3.00
C ARG A 317 17.56 -8.14 2.77
N THR A 318 17.75 -7.30 3.79
CA THR A 318 18.56 -6.07 3.69
C THR A 318 20.07 -6.32 3.71
N GLY A 319 20.51 -7.50 4.16
CA GLY A 319 21.94 -7.84 4.24
C GLY A 319 22.62 -7.89 2.88
N SER A 320 23.85 -7.36 2.79
CA SER A 320 24.64 -7.23 1.55
C SER A 320 24.94 -8.54 0.80
N GLN A 321 24.64 -9.70 1.38
CA GLN A 321 24.81 -11.05 0.81
C GLN A 321 23.56 -11.92 1.00
N ALA A 322 22.37 -11.33 1.21
CA ALA A 322 21.12 -12.07 1.37
C ALA A 322 20.76 -12.83 0.07
N ASP A 323 20.53 -14.14 0.16
CA ASP A 323 20.07 -14.95 -0.98
C ASP A 323 18.65 -14.52 -1.41
N PRO A 324 18.45 -14.02 -2.65
CA PRO A 324 17.12 -13.66 -3.15
C PRO A 324 16.13 -14.82 -3.20
N LYS A 325 16.57 -16.08 -3.06
CA LYS A 325 15.70 -17.26 -3.07
C LYS A 325 15.03 -17.58 -1.74
N LEU A 326 15.56 -17.09 -0.61
CA LEU A 326 15.04 -17.36 0.74
C LEU A 326 13.99 -16.34 1.20
N TYR A 327 14.00 -15.14 0.63
CA TYR A 327 13.14 -14.03 1.04
C TYR A 327 12.09 -13.68 -0.03
N VAL A 328 11.06 -12.93 0.36
CA VAL A 328 10.07 -12.37 -0.56
C VAL A 328 10.70 -11.47 -1.63
N SER A 329 9.97 -11.30 -2.73
CA SER A 329 10.38 -10.47 -3.87
C SER A 329 10.46 -8.98 -3.51
N SER A 330 11.15 -8.22 -4.35
CA SER A 330 11.27 -6.76 -4.25
C SER A 330 9.95 -6.10 -4.61
N GLY A 331 9.23 -6.62 -5.61
CA GLY A 331 7.85 -6.22 -5.91
C GLY A 331 6.92 -6.39 -4.72
N PHE A 332 6.94 -7.56 -4.07
CA PHE A 332 6.18 -7.80 -2.84
C PHE A 332 6.48 -6.75 -1.76
N ALA A 333 7.76 -6.53 -1.46
CA ALA A 333 8.19 -5.62 -0.41
C ALA A 333 7.90 -4.13 -0.73
N ASP A 334 8.06 -3.72 -1.99
CA ASP A 334 7.77 -2.34 -2.44
C ASP A 334 6.26 -2.04 -2.45
N ASN A 335 5.45 -2.99 -2.93
CA ASN A 335 3.99 -2.90 -2.92
C ASN A 335 3.43 -2.84 -1.48
N LEU A 336 3.96 -3.68 -0.58
CA LEU A 336 3.57 -3.69 0.83
C LEU A 336 3.92 -2.35 1.50
N ALA A 337 5.14 -1.83 1.25
CA ALA A 337 5.54 -0.51 1.73
C ALA A 337 4.63 0.60 1.19
N ASN A 338 4.27 0.57 -0.10
CA ASN A 338 3.36 1.58 -0.66
C ASN A 338 1.98 1.54 0.01
N VAL A 339 1.39 0.36 0.24
CA VAL A 339 0.10 0.25 0.95
C VAL A 339 0.19 0.83 2.37
N PHE A 340 1.28 0.61 3.09
CA PHE A 340 1.48 1.20 4.41
C PHE A 340 1.73 2.72 4.38
N ILE A 341 2.37 3.25 3.33
CA ILE A 341 2.50 4.71 3.10
C ILE A 341 1.12 5.32 2.81
N GLU A 342 0.31 4.72 1.94
CA GLU A 342 -1.05 5.18 1.63
C GLU A 342 -1.97 5.15 2.87
N LEU A 343 -1.92 4.09 3.67
CA LEU A 343 -2.60 4.01 4.97
C LEU A 343 -2.11 5.07 5.97
N SER A 344 -0.86 5.54 5.83
CA SER A 344 -0.27 6.56 6.70
C SER A 344 -0.53 8.00 6.27
N LYS A 345 -0.91 8.26 5.00
CA LYS A 345 -1.23 9.62 4.50
C LYS A 345 -2.19 10.41 5.40
N PRO A 346 -3.30 9.84 5.92
CA PRO A 346 -4.26 10.56 6.77
C PRO A 346 -3.73 11.02 8.14
N PHE A 347 -2.47 10.72 8.50
CA PHE A 347 -1.82 11.25 9.70
C PHE A 347 -0.41 11.82 9.48
N ALA A 348 0.36 11.26 8.54
CA ALA A 348 1.76 11.66 8.32
C ALA A 348 1.94 12.84 7.34
N PHE A 349 0.99 13.07 6.43
CA PHE A 349 1.18 14.04 5.32
C PHE A 349 0.60 15.43 5.63
N GLU A 350 -0.11 15.60 6.75
CA GLU A 350 -0.62 16.90 7.22
C GLU A 350 0.54 17.88 7.47
N PRO A 351 0.48 19.14 6.98
CA PRO A 351 1.59 20.10 7.13
C PRO A 351 2.06 20.32 8.58
N GLN A 352 1.12 20.33 9.53
CA GLN A 352 1.37 20.55 10.96
C GLN A 352 1.70 19.25 11.74
N LEU A 353 1.61 18.08 11.09
CA LEU A 353 1.84 16.75 11.70
C LEU A 353 1.00 16.52 12.99
N SER A 354 -0.26 16.98 13.00
CA SER A 354 -1.11 17.14 14.20
C SER A 354 -1.34 15.87 15.05
N LYS A 355 -1.03 14.70 14.47
CA LYS A 355 -1.27 13.36 15.05
C LYS A 355 0.01 12.69 15.56
N LEU A 356 1.13 13.42 15.66
CA LEU A 356 2.43 12.89 16.12
C LEU A 356 2.33 12.14 17.45
N SER A 357 1.73 12.75 18.46
CA SER A 357 1.52 12.19 19.80
C SER A 357 0.63 10.93 19.82
N LYS A 358 -0.07 10.60 18.72
CA LYS A 358 -0.83 9.35 18.59
C LYS A 358 0.03 8.15 18.19
N VAL A 359 1.32 8.34 17.88
CA VAL A 359 2.25 7.28 17.43
C VAL A 359 2.75 6.41 18.58
N ASN A 360 2.73 6.90 19.82
CA ASN A 360 3.25 6.18 21.00
C ASN A 360 4.69 5.67 20.79
N ILE A 361 5.56 6.50 20.19
CA ILE A 361 6.89 6.10 19.70
C ILE A 361 7.79 5.45 20.76
N SER A 362 7.62 5.85 22.03
CA SER A 362 8.38 5.35 23.18
C SER A 362 7.87 4.02 23.76
N THR A 363 6.65 3.57 23.44
CA THR A 363 6.01 2.42 24.09
C THR A 363 5.50 1.33 23.13
N TRP A 364 5.36 1.62 21.83
CA TRP A 364 4.88 0.65 20.83
C TRP A 364 5.69 -0.64 20.81
N GLY A 365 7.02 -0.53 20.78
CA GLY A 365 7.94 -1.68 20.75
C GLY A 365 7.70 -2.68 21.89
N PRO A 366 7.82 -2.25 23.16
CA PRO A 366 7.49 -3.06 24.33
C PRO A 366 6.10 -3.70 24.26
N ILE A 367 5.06 -2.90 23.98
CA ILE A 367 3.66 -3.34 24.06
C ILE A 367 3.26 -4.28 22.92
N ARG A 368 3.78 -4.09 21.70
CA ARG A 368 3.33 -4.82 20.49
C ARG A 368 4.29 -5.93 20.05
N ALA A 369 5.59 -5.64 20.03
CA ALA A 369 6.61 -6.55 19.55
C ALA A 369 7.24 -7.37 20.68
N SER A 370 7.82 -6.72 21.70
CA SER A 370 8.53 -7.39 22.79
C SER A 370 7.62 -8.28 23.63
N SER A 371 6.34 -7.91 23.79
CA SER A 371 5.30 -8.70 24.46
C SER A 371 4.93 -9.99 23.70
N GLY A 372 4.98 -9.97 22.35
CA GLY A 372 4.42 -11.00 21.48
C GLY A 372 2.96 -10.76 21.03
N GLN A 373 2.35 -9.60 21.32
CA GLN A 373 0.97 -9.31 20.84
C GLN A 373 0.83 -9.47 19.32
N LEU A 374 1.84 -9.10 18.52
CA LEU A 374 1.82 -9.23 17.05
C LEU A 374 1.99 -10.67 16.55
N ASP A 375 2.53 -11.58 17.36
CA ASP A 375 2.65 -13.01 17.03
C ASP A 375 1.37 -13.80 17.38
N SER A 376 0.46 -13.23 18.18
CA SER A 376 -0.67 -13.94 18.83
C SER A 376 -1.68 -14.61 17.89
N TYR A 377 -1.81 -14.13 16.65
CA TYR A 377 -2.73 -14.69 15.65
C TYR A 377 -2.12 -15.85 14.84
N GLY A 378 -0.84 -16.20 15.05
CA GLY A 378 -0.08 -17.13 14.18
C GLY A 378 0.26 -18.48 14.81
N GLN A 379 0.36 -19.51 13.95
CA GLN A 379 0.87 -20.85 14.32
C GLN A 379 2.33 -20.83 14.83
N ASN A 380 3.18 -19.96 14.27
CA ASN A 380 4.59 -19.84 14.65
C ASN A 380 4.77 -18.69 15.64
N GLN A 381 4.95 -19.01 16.91
CA GLN A 381 5.08 -18.03 18.00
C GLN A 381 6.49 -17.38 18.07
N ASP A 382 6.50 -16.12 18.50
CA ASP A 382 7.66 -15.21 18.64
C ASP A 382 8.47 -14.83 17.36
N ILE A 383 7.95 -14.92 16.12
CA ILE A 383 8.73 -14.46 14.95
C ILE A 383 9.01 -12.94 15.07
N VAL A 384 7.96 -12.15 15.31
CA VAL A 384 8.05 -10.69 15.46
C VAL A 384 8.88 -10.35 16.68
N LYS A 385 8.58 -10.99 17.82
CA LYS A 385 9.28 -10.76 19.09
C LYS A 385 10.79 -11.06 19.02
N LYS A 386 11.21 -12.21 18.46
CA LYS A 386 12.63 -12.55 18.32
C LYS A 386 13.35 -11.55 17.42
N SER A 387 12.82 -11.29 16.22
CA SER A 387 13.46 -10.37 15.27
C SER A 387 13.44 -8.89 15.71
N TRP A 388 12.48 -8.45 16.52
CA TRP A 388 12.52 -7.12 17.16
C TRP A 388 13.63 -7.01 18.22
N ASN A 389 13.82 -8.05 19.03
CA ASN A 389 14.83 -8.08 20.10
C ASN A 389 16.27 -8.19 19.54
N GLU A 390 16.42 -8.72 18.32
CA GLU A 390 17.68 -8.73 17.55
C GLU A 390 18.07 -7.35 16.95
N LEU A 391 17.15 -6.36 16.89
CA LEU A 391 17.44 -5.03 16.30
C LEU A 391 18.46 -4.24 17.13
N THR A 392 19.45 -3.62 16.46
CA THR A 392 20.40 -2.70 17.10
C THR A 392 19.70 -1.46 17.63
N ARG A 393 20.15 -1.00 18.81
CA ARG A 393 19.58 0.16 19.51
C ARG A 393 20.61 1.29 19.58
N LEU A 394 20.13 2.55 19.58
CA LEU A 394 20.96 3.75 19.44
C LEU A 394 22.14 3.80 20.43
N CYS A 395 21.93 3.40 21.69
CA CYS A 395 22.98 3.39 22.72
C CYS A 395 23.01 2.14 23.62
N SER A 396 21.89 1.43 23.83
CA SER A 396 21.85 0.25 24.71
C SER A 396 22.45 -1.01 24.04
N ASN A 397 22.69 -2.06 24.82
CA ASN A 397 22.75 -3.43 24.28
C ASN A 397 21.35 -4.07 24.31
N SER A 398 21.19 -5.27 23.73
CA SER A 398 19.90 -5.96 23.68
C SER A 398 19.41 -6.41 25.06
N GLU A 399 20.30 -6.86 25.96
CA GLU A 399 19.89 -7.28 27.31
C GLU A 399 19.31 -6.14 28.13
N ASP A 400 19.95 -4.97 28.12
CA ASP A 400 19.53 -3.81 28.89
C ASP A 400 18.27 -3.17 28.29
N SER A 401 18.09 -3.26 26.95
CA SER A 401 16.81 -2.97 26.32
C SER A 401 15.71 -3.92 26.81
N LEU A 402 15.98 -5.23 26.92
CA LEU A 402 14.99 -6.20 27.41
C LEU A 402 14.65 -6.01 28.90
N LYS A 403 15.64 -5.66 29.73
CA LYS A 403 15.42 -5.29 31.14
C LYS A 403 14.53 -4.04 31.26
N TRP A 404 14.75 -3.05 30.39
CA TRP A 404 13.93 -1.84 30.32
C TRP A 404 12.51 -2.11 29.80
N ASP A 405 12.36 -2.81 28.68
CA ASP A 405 11.07 -3.18 28.10
C ASP A 405 10.19 -3.93 29.13
N SER A 406 10.74 -4.90 29.86
CA SER A 406 10.04 -5.62 30.93
C SER A 406 9.58 -4.70 32.06
N LYS A 407 10.47 -3.86 32.60
CA LYS A 407 10.16 -2.89 33.66
C LYS A 407 9.09 -1.88 33.23
N LEU A 408 9.11 -1.48 31.95
CA LEU A 408 8.12 -0.58 31.38
C LEU A 408 6.74 -1.27 31.29
N LEU A 409 6.68 -2.53 30.86
CA LEU A 409 5.45 -3.33 30.83
C LEU A 409 4.86 -3.58 32.23
N GLU A 410 5.70 -3.65 33.27
CA GLU A 410 5.27 -3.73 34.68
C GLU A 410 4.71 -2.42 35.24
N THR A 411 4.84 -1.29 34.53
CA THR A 411 4.48 0.05 35.05
C THR A 411 2.96 0.24 35.12
N PRO A 412 2.36 0.49 36.32
CA PRO A 412 0.92 0.67 36.46
C PRO A 412 0.39 1.85 35.64
N GLY A 413 -0.71 1.63 34.91
CA GLY A 413 -1.33 2.66 34.07
C GLY A 413 -0.73 2.80 32.67
N LEU A 414 0.24 1.95 32.28
CA LEU A 414 0.65 1.85 30.88
C LEU A 414 -0.54 1.46 29.99
N VAL A 415 -0.67 2.13 28.84
CA VAL A 415 -1.71 1.85 27.84
C VAL A 415 -1.50 0.46 27.24
N SER A 416 -2.37 -0.51 27.57
CA SER A 416 -2.29 -1.90 27.09
C SER A 416 -2.82 -2.11 25.67
N GLU A 417 -3.82 -1.32 25.25
CA GLU A 417 -4.38 -1.33 23.89
C GLU A 417 -3.79 -0.21 23.03
N ILE A 418 -3.05 -0.59 22.00
CA ILE A 418 -2.51 0.35 21.02
C ILE A 418 -3.42 0.45 19.79
N GLY A 419 -3.60 1.67 19.30
CA GLY A 419 -4.42 1.94 18.11
C GLY A 419 -3.72 1.62 16.79
N PHE A 420 -4.50 1.67 15.71
CA PHE A 420 -4.05 1.39 14.35
C PHE A 420 -3.00 2.38 13.81
N ILE A 421 -2.96 3.63 14.30
CA ILE A 421 -2.01 4.65 13.84
C ILE A 421 -0.56 4.29 14.19
N PRO A 422 -0.21 3.95 15.45
CA PRO A 422 1.08 3.37 15.82
C PRO A 422 1.46 2.15 14.98
N ASP A 423 0.55 1.17 14.86
CA ASP A 423 0.82 -0.06 14.11
C ASP A 423 1.12 0.24 12.63
N CYS A 424 0.34 1.12 11.99
CA CYS A 424 0.64 1.58 10.63
C CYS A 424 1.97 2.31 10.53
N PHE A 425 2.33 3.17 11.48
CA PHE A 425 3.60 3.91 11.46
C PHE A 425 4.81 2.97 11.58
N PHE A 426 4.85 2.11 12.59
CA PHE A 426 6.00 1.22 12.81
C PHE A 426 6.10 0.11 11.76
N ILE A 427 4.98 -0.38 11.24
CA ILE A 427 5.01 -1.33 10.12
C ILE A 427 5.37 -0.63 8.81
N ALA A 428 5.02 0.65 8.62
CA ALA A 428 5.52 1.45 7.50
C ALA A 428 7.04 1.66 7.55
N THR A 429 7.64 1.99 8.71
CA THR A 429 9.11 2.14 8.80
C THR A 429 9.82 0.82 8.46
N LEU A 430 9.34 -0.32 9.00
CA LEU A 430 9.88 -1.64 8.69
C LEU A 430 9.66 -2.05 7.22
N ALA A 431 8.52 -1.68 6.62
CA ALA A 431 8.26 -1.98 5.22
C ALA A 431 9.14 -1.16 4.27
N ILE A 432 9.40 0.11 4.60
CA ILE A 432 10.31 1.00 3.85
C ILE A 432 11.76 0.45 3.87
N ASN A 433 12.20 -0.09 5.01
CA ASN A 433 13.51 -0.73 5.19
C ASN A 433 13.76 -1.88 4.19
N PHE A 434 12.96 -2.95 4.27
CA PHE A 434 13.23 -4.20 3.54
C PHE A 434 12.78 -4.18 2.06
N GLY A 435 11.92 -3.24 1.68
CA GLY A 435 11.42 -3.03 0.32
C GLY A 435 12.13 -1.86 -0.38
N PRO A 436 11.56 -0.64 -0.33
CA PRO A 436 12.08 0.54 -1.01
C PRO A 436 13.58 0.81 -0.84
N LEU A 437 14.10 0.73 0.39
CA LEU A 437 15.51 1.01 0.66
C LEU A 437 16.45 -0.13 0.27
N SER A 438 16.02 -1.40 0.41
CA SER A 438 16.72 -2.55 -0.18
C SER A 438 16.88 -2.40 -1.70
N SER A 439 15.82 -1.97 -2.40
CA SER A 439 15.86 -1.71 -3.86
C SER A 439 16.78 -0.54 -4.23
N ILE A 440 16.79 0.54 -3.43
CA ILE A 440 17.72 1.68 -3.58
C ILE A 440 19.18 1.24 -3.38
N PHE A 441 19.48 0.43 -2.35
CA PHE A 441 20.81 -0.12 -2.12
C PHE A 441 21.29 -0.97 -3.30
N ARG A 442 20.41 -1.81 -3.87
CA ARG A 442 20.70 -2.62 -5.07
C ARG A 442 21.07 -1.76 -6.28
N ILE A 443 20.41 -0.61 -6.50
CA ILE A 443 20.80 0.34 -7.57
C ILE A 443 22.21 0.88 -7.35
N MET A 444 22.54 1.28 -6.11
CA MET A 444 23.88 1.78 -5.77
C MET A 444 24.96 0.69 -5.94
N GLN A 445 24.65 -0.57 -5.61
CA GLN A 445 25.54 -1.72 -5.80
C GLN A 445 25.76 -2.04 -7.29
N LEU A 446 24.69 -2.09 -8.09
CA LEU A 446 24.76 -2.27 -9.55
C LEU A 446 25.53 -1.14 -10.23
N GLY A 447 25.37 0.11 -9.77
CA GLY A 447 26.15 1.25 -10.25
C GLY A 447 27.67 1.02 -10.13
N LYS A 448 28.12 0.57 -8.96
CA LYS A 448 29.54 0.23 -8.72
C LYS A 448 30.01 -0.95 -9.59
N GLN A 449 29.22 -2.01 -9.69
CA GLN A 449 29.54 -3.19 -10.51
C GLN A 449 29.67 -2.84 -12.00
N ILE A 450 28.75 -2.04 -12.53
CA ILE A 450 28.81 -1.56 -13.93
C ILE A 450 30.04 -0.69 -14.16
N GLN A 451 30.38 0.22 -13.23
CA GLN A 451 31.59 1.04 -13.34
C GLN A 451 32.85 0.19 -13.40
N GLN A 452 33.03 -0.73 -12.44
CA GLN A 452 34.18 -1.62 -12.37
C GLN A 452 34.32 -2.48 -13.62
N LEU A 453 33.23 -3.13 -14.06
CA LEU A 453 33.25 -4.04 -15.21
C LEU A 453 33.42 -3.28 -16.54
N SER A 454 32.91 -2.04 -16.64
CA SER A 454 33.18 -1.14 -17.78
C SER A 454 34.66 -0.74 -17.84
N GLN A 455 35.26 -0.36 -16.70
CA GLN A 455 36.69 -0.01 -16.62
C GLN A 455 37.56 -1.21 -17.02
N SER A 456 37.30 -2.40 -16.49
CA SER A 456 38.04 -3.61 -16.85
C SER A 456 37.91 -3.97 -18.34
N LEU A 457 36.72 -3.83 -18.94
CA LEU A 457 36.54 -4.04 -20.38
C LEU A 457 37.34 -3.03 -21.20
N ASN A 458 37.27 -1.73 -20.88
CA ASN A 458 38.02 -0.70 -21.60
C ASN A 458 39.54 -0.97 -21.56
N SER A 459 40.08 -1.38 -20.40
CA SER A 459 41.51 -1.75 -20.28
C SER A 459 41.89 -3.00 -21.07
N ILE A 460 41.00 -3.98 -21.19
CA ILE A 460 41.24 -5.16 -22.03
C ILE A 460 41.25 -4.77 -23.52
N GLU A 461 40.36 -3.86 -23.94
CA GLU A 461 40.29 -3.41 -25.33
C GLU A 461 41.46 -2.51 -25.73
N SER A 462 41.90 -1.58 -24.87
CA SER A 462 43.10 -0.79 -25.12
C SER A 462 44.36 -1.65 -25.21
N ASN A 463 44.45 -2.71 -24.41
CA ASN A 463 45.59 -3.64 -24.45
C ASN A 463 45.58 -4.51 -25.72
N GLN A 464 44.41 -4.83 -26.28
CA GLN A 464 44.32 -5.50 -27.58
C GLN A 464 44.67 -4.57 -28.75
N GLN A 465 44.37 -3.27 -28.65
CA GLN A 465 44.73 -2.29 -29.69
C GLN A 465 46.25 -1.97 -29.71
N ASN A 466 46.89 -1.98 -28.54
CA ASN A 466 48.33 -1.70 -28.41
C ASN A 466 49.24 -2.92 -28.61
N GLY A 467 48.67 -4.15 -28.67
CA GLY A 467 49.42 -5.39 -28.83
C GLY A 467 49.70 -5.75 -30.29
N SER A 468 50.97 -5.80 -30.69
CA SER A 468 51.38 -6.10 -32.07
C SER A 468 51.33 -7.59 -32.47
N THR A 469 50.86 -8.48 -31.59
CA THR A 469 50.73 -9.93 -31.84
C THR A 469 49.29 -10.32 -32.17
N SER A 470 49.10 -10.90 -33.36
CA SER A 470 47.80 -11.19 -33.94
C SER A 470 47.06 -12.35 -33.25
N THR A 471 46.29 -12.03 -32.21
CA THR A 471 45.14 -12.84 -31.76
C THR A 471 43.83 -12.11 -31.99
N SER A 472 43.59 -11.71 -33.25
CA SER A 472 42.33 -11.14 -33.76
C SER A 472 41.17 -12.16 -33.82
N ALA A 473 41.22 -13.21 -33.01
CA ALA A 473 40.07 -14.06 -32.72
C ALA A 473 39.12 -13.28 -31.82
N SER A 474 37.89 -13.03 -32.29
CA SER A 474 36.82 -12.35 -31.56
C SER A 474 36.48 -13.11 -30.28
N ASN A 475 37.15 -12.76 -29.18
CA ASN A 475 37.19 -13.60 -27.99
C ASN A 475 35.77 -13.80 -27.41
N PRO A 476 35.23 -15.04 -27.41
CA PRO A 476 33.85 -15.28 -26.99
C PRO A 476 33.62 -14.96 -25.50
N LEU A 477 34.70 -14.87 -24.71
CA LEU A 477 34.64 -14.37 -23.33
C LEU A 477 34.33 -12.86 -23.30
N LEU A 478 34.97 -12.06 -24.16
CA LEU A 478 34.75 -10.60 -24.24
C LEU A 478 33.33 -10.31 -24.74
N ALA A 479 32.83 -11.07 -25.71
CA ALA A 479 31.43 -11.00 -26.15
C ALA A 479 30.45 -11.31 -25.00
N LYS A 480 30.70 -12.36 -24.21
CA LYS A 480 29.92 -12.68 -23.00
C LYS A 480 30.00 -11.58 -21.94
N TRP A 481 31.15 -10.95 -21.73
CA TRP A 481 31.31 -9.86 -20.77
C TRP A 481 30.56 -8.58 -21.22
N LYS A 482 30.56 -8.27 -22.52
CA LYS A 482 29.73 -7.18 -23.08
C LYS A 482 28.22 -7.47 -22.96
N ALA A 483 27.79 -8.71 -23.20
CA ALA A 483 26.40 -9.11 -22.98
C ALA A 483 25.99 -9.01 -21.49
N HIS A 484 26.88 -9.41 -20.58
CA HIS A 484 26.67 -9.26 -19.14
C HIS A 484 26.60 -7.78 -18.72
N LEU A 485 27.47 -6.92 -19.24
CA LEU A 485 27.42 -5.47 -19.03
C LEU A 485 26.09 -4.86 -19.50
N SER A 486 25.60 -5.27 -20.68
CA SER A 486 24.30 -4.85 -21.21
C SER A 486 23.14 -5.28 -20.30
N SER A 487 23.15 -6.55 -19.86
CA SER A 487 22.17 -7.08 -18.91
C SER A 487 22.17 -6.32 -17.57
N LEU A 488 23.34 -6.03 -17.01
CA LEU A 488 23.46 -5.22 -15.78
C LEU A 488 22.94 -3.80 -15.96
N LYS A 489 23.22 -3.15 -17.11
CA LYS A 489 22.66 -1.82 -17.44
C LYS A 489 21.13 -1.85 -17.56
N CYS A 490 20.58 -2.82 -18.30
CA CYS A 490 19.14 -3.02 -18.47
C CYS A 490 18.46 -3.23 -17.11
N LYS A 491 19.01 -4.12 -16.27
CA LYS A 491 18.55 -4.37 -14.91
C LYS A 491 18.59 -3.11 -14.03
N ARG A 492 19.66 -2.31 -14.11
CA ARG A 492 19.75 -1.03 -13.37
C ARG A 492 18.73 -0.01 -13.88
N LEU A 493 18.53 0.10 -15.19
CA LEU A 493 17.53 0.99 -15.80
C LEU A 493 16.10 0.63 -15.37
N ALA A 494 15.77 -0.66 -15.33
CA ALA A 494 14.49 -1.14 -14.82
C ALA A 494 14.28 -0.80 -13.33
N LEU A 495 15.29 -1.02 -12.48
CA LEU A 495 15.24 -0.63 -11.07
C LEU A 495 15.15 0.89 -10.87
N GLU A 496 15.89 1.67 -11.66
CA GLU A 496 15.84 3.14 -11.68
C GLU A 496 14.46 3.65 -12.10
N ALA A 497 13.80 3.01 -13.08
CA ALA A 497 12.45 3.36 -13.51
C ALA A 497 11.43 3.26 -12.36
N HIS A 498 11.51 2.23 -11.52
CA HIS A 498 10.67 2.12 -10.32
C HIS A 498 11.11 3.07 -9.20
N CYS A 499 12.40 3.05 -8.86
CA CYS A 499 12.86 3.70 -7.64
C CYS A 499 12.96 5.24 -7.73
N LEU A 500 13.06 5.79 -8.94
CA LEU A 500 13.14 7.23 -9.20
C LEU A 500 11.81 7.84 -9.68
N ASP A 501 10.68 7.14 -9.55
CA ASP A 501 9.35 7.75 -9.74
C ASP A 501 9.17 8.92 -8.74
N PRO A 502 8.97 10.16 -9.22
CA PRO A 502 8.83 11.32 -8.34
C PRO A 502 7.67 11.18 -7.33
N ARG A 503 6.61 10.44 -7.67
CA ARG A 503 5.43 10.23 -6.82
C ARG A 503 5.76 9.28 -5.66
N ARG A 504 6.48 8.19 -5.95
CA ARG A 504 6.97 7.23 -4.95
C ARG A 504 7.99 7.89 -4.02
N LEU A 505 8.94 8.66 -4.58
CA LEU A 505 9.89 9.43 -3.77
C LEU A 505 9.19 10.50 -2.91
N MET A 506 8.16 11.18 -3.42
CA MET A 506 7.37 12.14 -2.64
C MET A 506 6.61 11.48 -1.48
N GLY A 507 6.06 10.28 -1.71
CA GLY A 507 5.44 9.48 -0.65
C GLY A 507 6.42 9.09 0.45
N LEU A 508 7.61 8.60 0.07
CA LEU A 508 8.68 8.24 1.00
C LEU A 508 9.17 9.47 1.80
N LEU A 509 9.40 10.61 1.16
CA LEU A 509 9.91 11.83 1.81
C LEU A 509 8.89 12.49 2.74
N ASN A 510 7.60 12.53 2.37
CA ASN A 510 6.54 12.99 3.28
C ASN A 510 6.40 12.06 4.51
N PHE A 511 6.53 10.75 4.33
CA PHE A 511 6.55 9.82 5.46
C PHE A 511 7.81 9.98 6.33
N SER A 512 8.98 10.20 5.72
CA SER A 512 10.21 10.53 6.45
C SER A 512 10.11 11.86 7.21
N ARG A 513 9.34 12.85 6.72
CA ARG A 513 9.04 14.09 7.44
C ARG A 513 8.36 13.80 8.78
N PHE A 514 7.30 12.99 8.76
CA PHE A 514 6.63 12.54 9.99
C PHE A 514 7.57 11.70 10.88
N THR A 515 8.37 10.81 10.28
CA THR A 515 9.35 9.98 11.00
C THR A 515 10.40 10.82 11.75
N MET A 516 10.99 11.85 11.11
CA MET A 516 11.93 12.76 11.77
C MET A 516 11.28 13.53 12.92
N ALA A 517 10.03 14.00 12.74
CA ALA A 517 9.29 14.68 13.79
C ALA A 517 9.06 13.75 15.00
N SER A 518 8.70 12.48 14.77
CA SER A 518 8.52 11.52 15.86
C SER A 518 9.83 11.23 16.60
N ILE A 519 10.96 11.11 15.88
CA ILE A 519 12.29 10.97 16.50
C ILE A 519 12.63 12.21 17.34
N LEU A 520 12.25 13.42 16.91
CA LEU A 520 12.44 14.64 17.68
C LEU A 520 11.53 14.71 18.93
N GLU A 521 10.29 14.23 18.85
CA GLU A 521 9.40 14.06 20.02
C GLU A 521 10.01 13.07 21.02
N LEU A 522 10.55 11.94 20.54
CA LEU A 522 11.27 10.96 21.37
C LEU A 522 12.51 11.57 22.03
N HIS A 523 13.30 12.37 21.30
CA HIS A 523 14.45 13.08 21.85
C HIS A 523 14.04 14.07 22.97
N GLN A 524 12.97 14.84 22.76
CA GLN A 524 12.44 15.76 23.76
C GLN A 524 11.92 15.01 25.01
N LEU A 525 11.23 13.88 24.82
CA LEU A 525 10.77 13.00 25.90
C LEU A 525 11.92 12.36 26.68
N ALA A 526 13.02 12.01 26.00
CA ALA A 526 14.22 11.47 26.62
C ALA A 526 15.03 12.53 27.40
N LEU A 527 14.90 13.81 27.06
CA LEU A 527 15.47 14.93 27.83
C LEU A 527 14.64 15.30 29.06
N SER A 528 13.34 15.00 29.09
CA SER A 528 12.43 15.38 30.18
C SER A 528 12.13 14.28 31.20
N ASN A 529 12.07 13.01 30.76
CA ASN A 529 11.64 11.89 31.60
C ASN A 529 12.78 10.90 31.91
N ASP A 530 13.30 10.19 30.90
CA ASP A 530 14.38 9.22 31.03
C ASP A 530 15.10 9.02 29.68
N VAL A 531 16.43 9.07 29.68
CA VAL A 531 17.27 8.86 28.49
C VAL A 531 17.13 7.42 27.95
N ASN A 532 16.69 6.46 28.78
CA ASN A 532 16.44 5.07 28.37
C ASN A 532 15.48 4.95 27.19
N TYR A 533 14.48 5.84 27.07
CA TYR A 533 13.57 5.89 25.92
C TYR A 533 14.29 6.11 24.58
N TRP A 534 15.39 6.89 24.59
CA TRP A 534 16.23 7.11 23.42
C TRP A 534 17.27 5.98 23.26
N ASN A 535 17.94 5.59 24.37
CA ASN A 535 19.01 4.59 24.35
C ASN A 535 18.57 3.23 23.78
N CYS A 536 17.35 2.81 24.11
CA CYS A 536 16.74 1.54 23.73
C CYS A 536 15.95 1.60 22.40
N PHE A 537 15.91 2.76 21.73
CA PHE A 537 15.18 2.93 20.47
C PHE A 537 15.90 2.23 19.30
N PRO A 538 15.18 1.58 18.35
CA PRO A 538 15.79 0.94 17.19
C PRO A 538 16.53 1.92 16.28
N GLU A 539 17.78 1.58 15.96
CA GLU A 539 18.69 2.42 15.19
C GLU A 539 18.25 2.61 13.73
N TYR A 540 17.67 1.56 13.13
CA TYR A 540 17.34 1.51 11.70
C TYR A 540 16.43 2.64 11.24
N ILE A 541 15.51 3.14 12.10
CA ILE A 541 14.54 4.18 11.74
C ILE A 541 15.25 5.51 11.42
N LEU A 542 16.32 5.82 12.14
CA LEU A 542 17.18 6.98 11.88
C LEU A 542 18.10 6.71 10.68
N GLU A 543 18.70 5.51 10.60
CA GLU A 543 19.59 5.13 9.51
C GLU A 543 18.93 5.17 8.13
N ASP A 544 17.72 4.62 8.02
CA ASP A 544 16.90 4.56 6.80
C ASP A 544 16.48 5.94 6.32
N THR A 545 16.05 6.80 7.25
CA THR A 545 15.67 8.19 6.99
C THR A 545 16.84 8.97 6.38
N LEU A 546 18.06 8.76 6.89
CA LEU A 546 19.28 9.37 6.36
C LEU A 546 19.70 8.74 5.01
N ALA A 547 19.56 7.42 4.85
CA ALA A 547 19.84 6.73 3.60
C ALA A 547 18.94 7.21 2.45
N LEU A 548 17.64 7.45 2.72
CA LEU A 548 16.72 8.03 1.75
C LEU A 548 17.15 9.45 1.36
N LEU A 549 17.40 10.34 2.34
CA LEU A 549 17.84 11.72 2.06
C LEU A 549 19.12 11.72 1.21
N LEU A 550 20.10 10.89 1.57
CA LEU A 550 21.38 10.80 0.86
C LEU A 550 21.19 10.31 -0.59
N PHE A 551 20.30 9.35 -0.82
CA PHE A 551 19.95 8.87 -2.15
C PHE A 551 19.24 9.95 -2.98
N VAL A 552 18.16 10.56 -2.45
CA VAL A 552 17.39 11.56 -3.20
C VAL A 552 18.24 12.77 -3.54
N THR A 553 19.06 13.27 -2.60
CA THR A 553 19.98 14.40 -2.84
C THR A 553 20.96 14.13 -3.99
N ARG A 554 21.38 12.86 -4.18
CA ARG A 554 22.32 12.44 -5.22
C ARG A 554 21.65 12.17 -6.57
N TYR A 555 20.47 11.56 -6.59
CA TYR A 555 19.84 11.04 -7.83
C TYR A 555 18.60 11.85 -8.29
N SER A 556 17.82 12.43 -7.37
CA SER A 556 16.60 13.19 -7.68
C SER A 556 16.45 14.47 -6.83
N PRO A 557 17.42 15.40 -6.89
CA PRO A 557 17.42 16.62 -6.08
C PRO A 557 16.19 17.51 -6.32
N ASP A 558 15.61 17.46 -7.53
CA ASP A 558 14.37 18.17 -7.87
C ASP A 558 13.18 17.77 -6.97
N THR A 559 13.17 16.55 -6.43
CA THR A 559 12.10 16.06 -5.56
C THR A 559 12.13 16.73 -4.18
N LEU A 560 13.31 17.04 -3.65
CA LEU A 560 13.46 17.73 -2.35
C LEU A 560 13.00 19.18 -2.40
N MET A 561 12.94 19.78 -3.59
CA MET A 561 12.50 21.16 -3.82
C MET A 561 10.96 21.30 -3.94
N ASN A 562 10.18 20.24 -3.70
CA ASN A 562 8.72 20.30 -3.78
C ASN A 562 8.13 21.04 -2.56
N GLN A 563 7.18 21.93 -2.82
CA GLN A 563 6.42 22.69 -1.82
C GLN A 563 5.69 21.81 -0.79
N GLU A 564 5.34 20.56 -1.13
CA GLU A 564 4.81 19.59 -0.16
C GLU A 564 5.77 19.33 1.02
N LEU A 565 7.08 19.34 0.77
CA LEU A 565 8.11 19.03 1.78
C LEU A 565 8.53 20.27 2.58
N SER A 566 8.31 21.47 2.04
CA SER A 566 8.49 22.76 2.73
C SER A 566 7.17 23.56 2.76
N PRO A 567 6.15 23.09 3.50
CA PRO A 567 4.88 23.80 3.62
C PRO A 567 5.05 25.17 4.32
N PRO A 568 4.14 26.13 4.08
CA PRO A 568 4.13 27.39 4.80
C PRO A 568 3.88 27.18 6.30
N GLN A 569 4.48 28.03 7.14
CA GLN A 569 4.26 28.03 8.59
C GLN A 569 2.75 28.21 8.91
N PRO A 570 2.20 27.50 9.93
CA PRO A 570 2.89 26.70 10.94
C PRO A 570 3.18 25.23 10.53
N GLY A 571 3.19 24.91 9.23
CA GLY A 571 3.69 23.61 8.78
C GLY A 571 5.18 23.43 9.04
N LEU A 572 5.61 22.18 9.23
CA LEU A 572 7.00 21.80 9.52
C LEU A 572 7.73 21.40 8.23
N ARG A 573 8.88 22.03 7.95
CA ARG A 573 9.70 21.80 6.75
C ARG A 573 10.66 20.63 6.96
N LEU A 574 10.72 19.71 5.99
CA LEU A 574 11.54 18.49 6.05
C LEU A 574 13.02 18.78 6.32
N LEU A 575 13.61 19.70 5.56
CA LEU A 575 15.03 20.01 5.65
C LEU A 575 15.31 21.10 6.69
N GLU A 576 14.62 22.24 6.59
CA GLU A 576 14.91 23.45 7.36
C GLU A 576 14.55 23.36 8.84
N ASP A 577 13.41 22.74 9.19
CA ASP A 577 13.02 22.59 10.59
C ASP A 577 13.45 21.23 11.15
N LEU A 578 13.10 20.12 10.48
CA LEU A 578 13.24 18.78 11.06
C LEU A 578 14.65 18.19 10.93
N PHE A 579 15.21 18.11 9.71
CA PHE A 579 16.55 17.54 9.53
C PHE A 579 17.63 18.34 10.29
N ILE A 580 17.60 19.68 10.24
CA ILE A 580 18.58 20.49 10.98
C ILE A 580 18.41 20.33 12.50
N SER A 581 17.18 20.35 13.04
CA SER A 581 16.96 20.11 14.48
C SER A 581 17.47 18.75 14.93
N LEU A 582 17.27 17.71 14.10
CA LEU A 582 17.72 16.34 14.37
C LEU A 582 19.25 16.22 14.27
N PHE A 583 19.88 16.89 13.30
CA PHE A 583 21.32 16.97 13.17
C PHE A 583 21.97 17.66 14.38
N VAL A 584 21.43 18.81 14.81
CA VAL A 584 21.89 19.55 15.99
C VAL A 584 21.73 18.69 17.25
N ALA A 585 20.53 18.14 17.50
CA ALA A 585 20.26 17.28 18.65
C ALA A 585 21.27 16.13 18.77
N CYS A 586 21.48 15.38 17.68
CA CYS A 586 22.32 14.18 17.65
C CYS A 586 23.83 14.46 17.73
N LEU A 587 24.30 15.63 17.29
CA LEU A 587 25.74 15.97 17.32
C LEU A 587 26.15 16.88 18.48
N SER A 588 25.25 17.70 19.03
CA SER A 588 25.52 18.50 20.24
C SER A 588 25.78 17.65 21.48
N LYS A 589 25.30 16.40 21.50
CA LYS A 589 25.61 15.39 22.53
C LYS A 589 26.08 14.09 21.87
N PRO A 590 27.40 13.87 21.69
CA PRO A 590 27.90 12.67 21.01
C PRO A 590 27.58 11.36 21.73
N GLU A 591 27.16 11.42 23.00
CA GLU A 591 26.66 10.27 23.77
C GLU A 591 25.34 9.69 23.22
N LEU A 592 24.53 10.49 22.51
CA LEU A 592 23.21 10.08 22.00
C LEU A 592 23.24 9.16 20.77
N ILE A 593 24.40 8.95 20.13
CA ILE A 593 24.54 7.95 19.06
C ILE A 593 25.83 7.18 19.29
N ARG A 594 25.74 5.91 19.69
CA ARG A 594 26.94 5.08 19.91
C ARG A 594 27.63 4.71 18.60
N ASN A 595 26.88 4.50 17.51
CA ASN A 595 27.45 4.08 16.22
C ASN A 595 28.15 5.24 15.48
N PRO A 596 29.47 5.17 15.22
CA PRO A 596 30.18 6.20 14.46
C PRO A 596 29.75 6.28 12.99
N HIS A 597 29.27 5.18 12.39
CA HIS A 597 28.81 5.19 11.00
C HIS A 597 27.51 5.99 10.83
N LEU A 598 26.62 5.98 11.83
CA LEU A 598 25.39 6.77 11.80
C LEU A 598 25.67 8.27 11.95
N LYS A 599 26.65 8.64 12.78
CA LYS A 599 27.20 10.01 12.83
C LYS A 599 27.83 10.43 11.50
N SER A 600 28.60 9.55 10.85
CA SER A 600 29.13 9.80 9.51
C SER A 600 28.01 10.07 8.51
N LYS A 601 26.93 9.26 8.51
CA LYS A 601 25.76 9.47 7.64
C LYS A 601 25.04 10.80 7.87
N LEU A 602 24.92 11.26 9.13
CA LEU A 602 24.38 12.60 9.43
C LEU A 602 25.22 13.70 8.76
N VAL A 603 26.55 13.61 8.87
CA VAL A 603 27.49 14.56 8.24
C VAL A 603 27.48 14.43 6.72
N ASP A 604 27.43 13.22 6.16
CA ASP A 604 27.33 12.97 4.71
C ASP A 604 26.07 13.59 4.11
N VAL A 605 24.92 13.52 4.81
CA VAL A 605 23.67 14.15 4.37
C VAL A 605 23.78 15.67 4.45
N LEU A 606 24.25 16.25 5.56
CA LEU A 606 24.42 17.70 5.65
C LEU A 606 25.37 18.21 4.55
N HIS A 607 26.53 17.58 4.39
CA HIS A 607 27.50 17.91 3.35
C HIS A 607 26.88 17.77 1.95
N SER A 608 26.09 16.72 1.68
CA SER A 608 25.41 16.57 0.39
C SER A 608 24.36 17.66 0.12
N LEU A 609 23.82 18.30 1.16
CA LEU A 609 22.85 19.42 1.06
C LEU A 609 23.52 20.80 0.99
N THR A 610 24.72 20.97 1.56
CA THR A 610 25.42 22.28 1.65
C THR A 610 26.62 22.44 0.71
N TYR A 611 27.17 21.35 0.14
CA TYR A 611 28.37 21.39 -0.68
C TYR A 611 28.14 22.01 -2.07
N PHE A 612 28.95 23.01 -2.40
CA PHE A 612 29.13 23.56 -3.74
C PHE A 612 30.44 22.99 -4.33
N PRO A 613 30.47 22.59 -5.62
CA PRO A 613 31.72 22.52 -6.37
C PRO A 613 32.37 23.91 -6.40
N PRO A 614 33.69 24.06 -6.23
CA PRO A 614 34.34 25.38 -6.29
C PRO A 614 34.15 26.10 -7.62
N GLU A 615 34.02 25.34 -8.72
CA GLU A 615 33.72 25.83 -10.07
C GLU A 615 32.33 26.50 -10.23
N ASP A 616 31.41 26.28 -9.28
CA ASP A 616 30.05 26.81 -9.25
C ASP A 616 29.89 27.95 -8.22
N ASP A 617 30.94 28.36 -7.52
CA ASP A 617 30.92 29.40 -6.47
C ASP A 617 31.46 30.75 -7.01
N ASP A 618 30.64 31.80 -6.95
CA ASP A 618 30.93 33.07 -7.66
C ASP A 618 32.05 33.90 -6.98
N ASP A 619 32.42 33.56 -5.73
CA ASP A 619 33.53 34.16 -4.98
C ASP A 619 34.85 33.36 -5.06
N TYR A 620 34.87 32.19 -5.74
CA TYR A 620 36.04 31.30 -5.77
C TYR A 620 37.03 31.63 -6.90
N VAL A 621 38.25 32.04 -6.51
CA VAL A 621 39.37 32.32 -7.44
C VAL A 621 40.36 31.15 -7.44
N ASP A 622 40.21 30.21 -8.37
CA ASP A 622 41.21 29.17 -8.56
C ASP A 622 42.47 29.72 -9.26
N THR A 623 43.64 29.23 -8.83
CA THR A 623 44.95 29.63 -9.35
C THR A 623 45.67 28.51 -10.11
N ASN A 624 45.13 27.28 -10.18
CA ASN A 624 45.81 26.13 -10.80
C ASN A 624 44.89 25.34 -11.75
N VAL A 625 44.76 25.81 -12.99
CA VAL A 625 44.05 25.08 -14.05
C VAL A 625 44.92 23.94 -14.63
N SER A 626 44.41 22.71 -14.57
CA SER A 626 44.79 21.64 -15.52
C SER A 626 43.54 20.89 -15.97
N SER A 627 43.16 21.05 -17.24
CA SER A 627 41.90 20.56 -17.79
C SER A 627 41.97 19.11 -18.26
N ASP A 628 41.05 18.26 -17.80
CA ASP A 628 40.66 17.04 -18.52
C ASP A 628 39.17 16.72 -18.30
N SER A 629 38.35 16.91 -19.34
CA SER A 629 36.88 16.93 -19.26
C SER A 629 36.24 15.66 -19.80
N SER A 630 36.44 14.53 -19.10
CA SER A 630 35.76 13.27 -19.44
C SER A 630 35.29 12.47 -18.21
N ILE A 631 34.31 11.58 -18.44
CA ILE A 631 33.74 10.62 -17.47
C ILE A 631 32.78 11.20 -16.40
N ASN A 632 31.63 11.78 -16.82
CA ASN A 632 30.33 11.39 -16.23
C ASN A 632 29.11 11.80 -17.11
N PRO A 633 28.28 10.86 -17.61
CA PRO A 633 27.04 11.19 -18.35
C PRO A 633 25.92 11.80 -17.48
N PHE A 634 26.10 11.86 -16.16
CA PHE A 634 25.09 12.30 -15.19
C PHE A 634 25.53 13.51 -14.34
N ASP A 635 26.52 14.29 -14.77
CA ASP A 635 26.78 15.55 -14.08
C ASP A 635 25.56 16.49 -14.18
N ARG A 636 25.20 17.04 -13.02
CA ARG A 636 24.06 17.94 -12.78
C ARG A 636 24.45 19.08 -11.82
N SER A 637 25.73 19.40 -11.71
CA SER A 637 26.33 20.55 -10.99
C SER A 637 25.35 21.71 -10.75
N ARG A 638 24.90 22.36 -11.83
CA ARG A 638 23.96 23.50 -11.87
C ARG A 638 22.63 23.33 -11.09
N LYS A 639 22.21 22.10 -10.75
CA LYS A 639 20.99 21.87 -9.92
C LYS A 639 21.25 21.93 -8.42
N ARG A 640 22.49 21.77 -7.94
CA ARG A 640 22.81 21.81 -6.50
C ARG A 640 22.71 23.22 -5.93
N LYS A 641 23.06 24.26 -6.70
CA LYS A 641 23.03 25.70 -6.37
C LYS A 641 21.64 26.25 -5.94
N ARG A 642 20.58 25.42 -5.90
CA ARG A 642 19.27 25.74 -5.28
C ARG A 642 19.00 25.06 -3.94
N LEU A 643 19.52 23.85 -3.69
CA LEU A 643 19.30 23.10 -2.44
C LEU A 643 20.06 23.76 -1.27
N SER A 644 21.30 24.16 -1.52
CA SER A 644 22.16 24.81 -0.54
C SER A 644 21.56 26.12 -0.01
N ASN A 645 20.95 26.94 -0.85
CA ASN A 645 20.30 28.18 -0.42
C ASN A 645 19.16 27.94 0.59
N PHE A 646 18.40 26.85 0.47
CA PHE A 646 17.33 26.49 1.41
C PHE A 646 17.94 26.00 2.74
N ALA A 647 18.94 25.11 2.69
CA ALA A 647 19.65 24.62 3.87
C ALA A 647 20.34 25.75 4.66
N ILE A 648 20.97 26.71 3.96
CA ILE A 648 21.61 27.89 4.56
C ILE A 648 20.59 28.81 5.21
N VAL A 649 19.41 29.03 4.60
CA VAL A 649 18.33 29.82 5.21
C VAL A 649 17.86 29.19 6.52
N GLY A 650 17.64 27.86 6.58
CA GLY A 650 17.28 27.17 7.82
C GLY A 650 18.31 27.35 8.95
N LEU A 651 19.60 27.17 8.64
CA LEU A 651 20.71 27.41 9.58
C LEU A 651 20.74 28.86 10.09
N VAL A 652 20.43 29.84 9.24
CA VAL A 652 20.39 31.27 9.61
C VAL A 652 19.13 31.62 10.41
N GLU A 653 17.98 30.98 10.17
CA GLU A 653 16.77 31.16 11.00
C GLU A 653 16.97 30.63 12.42
N ILE A 654 17.59 29.45 12.58
CA ILE A 654 17.85 28.85 13.91
C ILE A 654 18.82 29.74 14.70
N ARG A 655 19.91 30.21 14.08
CA ARG A 655 20.87 31.13 14.73
C ARG A 655 20.24 32.46 15.19
N LYS A 656 19.12 32.89 14.58
CA LYS A 656 18.33 34.06 15.04
C LYS A 656 17.40 33.72 16.22
N LYS A 657 16.94 32.48 16.36
CA LYS A 657 16.09 32.02 17.47
C LYS A 657 16.90 31.71 18.74
N GLU A 658 18.15 31.28 18.61
CA GLU A 658 19.04 30.94 19.73
C GLU A 658 19.80 32.14 20.35
N LEU A 659 19.52 33.38 19.93
CA LEU A 659 20.13 34.59 20.48
C LEU A 659 19.17 35.37 21.39
N PRO A 660 19.06 35.04 22.69
CA PRO A 660 18.43 35.92 23.67
C PRO A 660 19.31 37.16 23.86
N THR A 661 18.84 38.32 23.37
CA THR A 661 19.54 39.60 23.46
C THR A 661 19.62 40.09 24.90
N LYS A 662 20.70 39.72 25.60
CA LYS A 662 21.11 40.33 26.88
C LYS A 662 21.47 41.81 26.68
N GLN A 663 20.47 42.68 26.69
CA GLN A 663 20.69 44.11 26.94
C GLN A 663 21.10 44.30 28.40
N ALA A 664 22.40 44.32 28.64
CA ALA A 664 22.96 44.78 29.91
C ALA A 664 22.97 46.31 29.91
N ASN A 665 22.25 46.93 30.84
CA ASN A 665 22.30 48.37 31.04
C ASN A 665 23.67 48.78 31.61
N SER A 666 24.40 49.64 30.89
CA SER A 666 25.44 50.49 31.48
C SER A 666 25.34 51.90 30.91
N SER A 667 24.91 52.83 31.75
CA SER A 667 24.78 54.25 31.43
C SER A 667 26.11 54.99 31.66
N PHE A 668 26.58 55.76 30.69
CA PHE A 668 27.38 56.96 30.94
C PHE A 668 27.06 58.02 29.87
N ALA A 669 27.15 59.30 30.25
CA ALA A 669 26.57 60.40 29.48
C ALA A 669 27.52 61.59 29.29
N SER A 670 27.51 62.15 28.08
CA SER A 670 27.85 63.54 27.71
C SER A 670 27.75 63.64 26.17
N VAL A 671 27.42 64.74 25.50
CA VAL A 671 26.73 66.03 25.72
C VAL A 671 26.63 66.67 24.30
N ASP A 672 25.80 67.67 24.10
CA ASP A 672 25.37 68.21 22.79
C ASP A 672 26.42 68.87 21.86
N SER A 673 25.91 69.23 20.66
CA SER A 673 26.37 70.20 19.64
C SER A 673 27.11 69.66 18.40
N GLY A 674 26.85 70.16 17.19
CA GLY A 674 25.74 71.05 16.77
C GLY A 674 25.97 71.76 15.42
N ALA A 675 24.97 71.73 14.53
CA ALA A 675 24.96 72.34 13.17
C ALA A 675 26.05 71.79 12.20
N GLY A 676 25.97 71.97 10.88
CA GLY A 676 24.87 72.48 10.03
C GLY A 676 25.35 72.77 8.59
N GLU A 677 24.40 72.83 7.63
CA GLU A 677 24.58 73.27 6.23
C GLU A 677 25.52 72.44 5.31
N GLN A 678 25.60 72.70 3.99
CA GLN A 678 24.56 72.57 2.95
C GLN A 678 25.23 72.52 1.54
N ARG A 679 24.57 71.91 0.52
CA ARG A 679 24.87 72.04 -0.95
C ARG A 679 26.18 71.37 -1.46
N ALA A 680 26.36 71.08 -2.75
CA ALA A 680 25.44 70.72 -3.87
C ALA A 680 26.23 70.14 -5.08
N GLY A 681 25.53 69.48 -6.01
CA GLY A 681 25.99 69.00 -7.33
C GLY A 681 25.49 67.57 -7.62
N SER A 682 24.77 67.20 -8.70
CA SER A 682 24.84 67.47 -10.16
C SER A 682 26.17 67.01 -10.79
N GLU A 683 26.24 66.11 -11.78
CA GLU A 683 25.21 65.35 -12.55
C GLU A 683 25.88 64.07 -13.18
N LEU A 684 25.45 63.30 -14.21
CA LEU A 684 24.48 63.50 -15.31
C LEU A 684 23.89 62.16 -15.84
N VAL A 685 22.68 61.81 -15.38
CA VAL A 685 21.50 61.33 -16.14
C VAL A 685 21.69 60.59 -17.50
N HIS A 686 21.25 59.31 -17.58
CA HIS A 686 20.38 58.73 -18.63
C HIS A 686 19.95 57.29 -18.24
N ASN A 687 18.66 56.95 -18.13
CA ASN A 687 17.64 56.64 -19.17
C ASN A 687 17.81 55.23 -19.80
N THR A 688 16.78 54.38 -19.96
CA THR A 688 15.31 54.49 -19.75
C THR A 688 14.74 53.07 -19.47
N CYS A 689 13.70 52.87 -18.63
CA CYS A 689 12.26 52.82 -18.97
C CYS A 689 11.94 51.95 -20.21
N ALA A 690 11.04 50.96 -20.20
CA ALA A 690 9.63 50.96 -19.77
C ALA A 690 9.13 49.50 -19.51
N ARG A 691 7.97 49.12 -18.96
CA ARG A 691 6.78 49.67 -18.26
C ARG A 691 5.58 48.79 -18.67
N ASN A 692 4.87 48.20 -17.71
CA ASN A 692 3.49 47.69 -17.77
C ASN A 692 3.04 46.68 -18.85
N ARG A 693 2.41 45.59 -18.40
CA ARG A 693 0.97 45.37 -18.64
C ARG A 693 0.33 44.52 -17.54
N ALA A 694 -0.92 44.82 -17.22
CA ALA A 694 -1.75 44.04 -16.31
C ALA A 694 -2.80 43.26 -17.11
N HIS A 695 -3.32 42.18 -16.52
CA HIS A 695 -4.63 41.64 -16.86
C HIS A 695 -5.30 41.13 -15.58
N ALA A 696 -6.45 41.69 -15.26
CA ALA A 696 -7.40 41.09 -14.35
C ALA A 696 -8.45 40.33 -15.18
N ILE A 697 -8.90 39.18 -14.69
CA ILE A 697 -10.10 38.50 -15.16
C ILE A 697 -10.92 38.13 -13.91
N VAL A 698 -12.22 38.38 -13.98
CA VAL A 698 -13.20 38.17 -12.91
C VAL A 698 -13.59 36.70 -12.83
N PHE A 699 -13.88 36.20 -11.63
CA PHE A 699 -14.89 35.16 -11.47
C PHE A 699 -15.77 35.44 -10.24
N ASP A 700 -17.04 35.07 -10.36
CA ASP A 700 -18.13 35.50 -9.48
C ASP A 700 -18.28 34.69 -8.18
N ALA A 701 -19.04 35.25 -7.25
CA ALA A 701 -19.32 34.64 -5.95
C ALA A 701 -20.54 33.70 -5.98
N ALA A 702 -20.42 32.50 -5.38
CA ALA A 702 -21.57 31.66 -5.03
C ALA A 702 -21.25 30.62 -3.93
N CYS A 703 -21.50 30.96 -2.67
CA CYS A 703 -22.13 30.11 -1.64
C CYS A 703 -22.27 30.90 -0.34
N ALA A 704 -23.47 30.93 0.24
CA ALA A 704 -23.73 31.58 1.53
C ALA A 704 -23.81 30.55 2.65
N GLU A 705 -23.15 30.82 3.78
CA GLU A 705 -23.31 30.04 5.01
C GLU A 705 -24.56 30.50 5.76
N THR A 706 -25.42 29.56 6.16
CA THR A 706 -26.55 29.81 7.08
C THR A 706 -26.69 28.68 8.09
N VAL A 707 -25.95 28.78 9.20
CA VAL A 707 -26.22 28.02 10.43
C VAL A 707 -26.34 29.03 11.58
N GLN A 708 -27.50 29.03 12.23
CA GLN A 708 -27.79 29.95 13.33
C GLN A 708 -27.07 29.48 14.61
N VAL A 709 -26.25 30.34 15.20
CA VAL A 709 -25.81 30.18 16.60
C VAL A 709 -26.96 30.59 17.51
N ARG A 710 -27.54 29.63 18.24
CA ARG A 710 -28.55 29.92 19.27
C ARG A 710 -27.85 30.12 20.61
N VAL A 711 -27.91 31.34 21.14
CA VAL A 711 -27.43 31.68 22.48
C VAL A 711 -28.62 31.66 23.42
N ASP A 712 -28.63 30.73 24.37
CA ASP A 712 -29.58 30.70 25.48
C ASP A 712 -28.81 30.78 26.80
N ASN A 713 -28.68 32.00 27.31
CA ASN A 713 -28.19 32.31 28.66
C ASN A 713 -29.39 32.77 29.50
N SER A 714 -29.77 32.01 30.51
CA SER A 714 -30.57 32.53 31.61
C SER A 714 -30.12 31.89 32.93
N ALA A 715 -29.76 32.75 33.89
CA ALA A 715 -29.38 32.34 35.23
C ALA A 715 -30.57 32.52 36.17
N THR A 716 -30.69 31.61 37.14
CA THR A 716 -31.34 31.89 38.43
C THR A 716 -30.39 31.48 39.54
N CYS A 717 -30.52 32.16 40.68
CA CYS A 717 -29.56 32.12 41.79
C CYS A 717 -30.31 31.81 43.09
N SER A 718 -29.73 30.98 43.96
CA SER A 718 -30.14 30.79 45.35
C SER A 718 -29.02 30.15 46.15
N ASP A 719 -28.82 30.62 47.38
CA ASP A 719 -27.69 30.29 48.25
C ASP A 719 -27.83 28.96 49.04
N ALA A 720 -26.81 28.69 49.86
CA ALA A 720 -26.70 27.64 50.88
C ALA A 720 -26.47 26.19 50.37
N GLU A 721 -25.81 25.30 51.13
CA GLU A 721 -25.30 25.40 52.51
C GLU A 721 -24.00 24.60 52.71
N LEU A 722 -23.21 24.88 53.75
CA LEU A 722 -22.05 24.06 54.14
C LEU A 722 -22.48 22.89 55.04
N GLN A 723 -21.96 21.68 54.79
CA GLN A 723 -21.49 20.81 55.89
C GLN A 723 -20.53 19.66 55.49
N SER A 724 -20.01 19.00 56.52
CA SER A 724 -18.99 17.93 56.59
C SER A 724 -19.20 16.74 55.63
N ARG A 725 -18.16 16.10 55.06
CA ARG A 725 -17.00 15.34 55.64
C ARG A 725 -17.36 14.03 56.38
N PHE A 726 -16.65 12.95 55.98
CA PHE A 726 -16.44 11.63 56.61
C PHE A 726 -17.41 10.45 56.34
N ALA A 727 -16.83 9.24 56.45
CA ALA A 727 -17.32 7.88 56.12
C ALA A 727 -17.67 7.66 54.62
N CYS A 728 -17.16 6.67 53.86
CA CYS A 728 -16.54 5.35 54.10
C CYS A 728 -17.51 4.24 54.53
N GLY A 729 -17.78 3.28 53.62
CA GLY A 729 -18.52 2.04 53.92
C GLY A 729 -19.15 1.35 52.69
N GLN A 730 -18.50 0.28 52.22
CA GLN A 730 -19.02 -0.96 51.57
C GLN A 730 -20.17 -0.93 50.53
N GLN A 731 -19.97 -1.73 49.46
CA GLN A 731 -20.91 -2.69 48.81
C GLN A 731 -22.36 -2.22 48.50
N VAL A 732 -22.88 -2.41 47.29
CA VAL A 732 -22.61 -3.44 46.27
C VAL A 732 -22.30 -2.84 44.91
#